data_AF-A0A3E0A8F5-F1
#
_entry.id   AF-A0A3E0A8F5-F1
#
_cell.length_a   1.000
_cell.length_b   1.000
_cell.length_c   1.000
_cell.angle_alpha   90.00
_cell.angle_beta   90.00
_cell.angle_gamma   90.00
#
_symmetry.space_group_name_H-M   'P 1'
#
loop_
_entity.id
_entity.type
_entity.pdbx_description
1 polymer ?
#
loop_
_entity_poly.entity_id
_entity_poly.type
_entity_poly.pdbx_seq_one_letter_code
_entity_poly.pdbx_strand_id
1 'polypeptide(L)'
;MGYDIMTRKDGLSLIKLTVRFLLMVILQGIMAMVWLLLIRKEAGGAGIFGYSYQRLALLIPALFVIILTGLLSWGLKKRPGWQSVLMDERRRASFSRIGILAGFLLALVSWSFAFFFHFFGLTKYLNAYIRLLPLLTYSFVIGLECILFITLVWLGGRKDKNGPRFKVLFGKTFWIALAIFVVIWLTIELTGLGIAPEFVSIISLNVPLLEGQVWFMAGLVVLILCLAGGWSRLPGREGKSSWLRADLLICIALWALAAGLWLSLPLPLNNYFAPRVLPPNYSIYPFSDAEQYDLNSIWVWKGAIKDIVISKPLYVAFLSTLHALAGLDYGKVILLQTLVLALLPVVMYLLGKEMHSRLGGLTLALFVILREMNSIRAVNFANVSNSKLLLSDTPATLLVAVLLLLTIRWFKTPAEKVDKYPFLIGGIVACLNLIRIQTMLLEPVLVVLLLIRYWKQYKKLFQALGLVLLALVLVLSPVLMRNHSITGVYWLDDPATSSALYSFFLDENTDDLDIPTVETEEDILNRNISVIKQVLTQNFGPLVLSMADNFLHNVISTILIFPVRLGNQIDFLSYLQIDEPFWSEVYSRANFLNFFNLLINLIIISVGIGSAAKKHLPAVLLVLGFYCIYSLSSALVRISGWRFIQPVDWLIIAFYSFGLIDLLRTGLSSLFGLGVSDADHFLAQYSSERKPRPLAWSTVIVFGLVFFITGAYIPLREMLLPVAYPDYTREEVCDAFQDALVGSSKEYLQADLEDFCMQENVLAYKGIGISPRYFKAGTGFYPRKYDPYFGNQDYGRLVFRTVGVPNTKVYIKTENESIRFPDGVEVYVLGEEQRKFEARAVLILGEENQLIVSWPEEETE
;
A
#
# COMPACT_ATOMS: atom_id res chain seq x y z
N MET A 1 54.83 -30.17 -9.89
CA MET A 1 54.71 -31.58 -9.47
C MET A 1 54.56 -31.57 -7.96
N GLY A 2 53.36 -31.89 -7.47
CA GLY A 2 52.96 -31.68 -6.08
C GLY A 2 51.44 -31.75 -5.97
N TYR A 3 50.88 -32.76 -6.62
CA TYR A 3 49.45 -33.03 -6.79
C TYR A 3 49.26 -34.50 -6.43
N ASP A 4 49.43 -34.90 -5.15
CA ASP A 4 49.02 -36.27 -4.75
C ASP A 4 48.99 -36.64 -3.25
N ILE A 5 48.44 -35.80 -2.35
CA ILE A 5 48.22 -36.25 -0.95
C ILE A 5 46.85 -35.82 -0.41
N MET A 6 45.76 -36.03 -1.17
CA MET A 6 44.39 -35.81 -0.64
C MET A 6 43.27 -36.65 -1.27
N THR A 7 43.54 -37.78 -1.93
CA THR A 7 42.54 -38.43 -2.82
C THR A 7 42.06 -39.84 -2.45
N ARG A 8 42.47 -40.43 -1.31
CA ARG A 8 41.98 -41.79 -0.91
C ARG A 8 41.38 -41.94 0.48
N LYS A 9 41.58 -41.00 1.42
CA LYS A 9 40.99 -41.06 2.78
C LYS A 9 39.60 -40.42 2.92
N ASP A 10 39.08 -39.74 1.88
CA ASP A 10 37.86 -38.90 1.96
C ASP A 10 36.55 -39.56 1.46
N GLY A 11 36.61 -40.70 0.74
CA GLY A 11 35.40 -41.37 0.25
C GLY A 11 34.59 -42.06 1.35
N LEU A 12 35.26 -42.84 2.22
CA LEU A 12 34.59 -43.55 3.30
C LEU A 12 33.94 -42.60 4.33
N SER A 13 34.51 -41.41 4.53
CA SER A 13 33.98 -40.40 5.45
C SER A 13 32.69 -39.76 4.91
N LEU A 14 32.60 -39.51 3.59
CA LEU A 14 31.40 -38.95 2.94
C LEU A 14 30.17 -39.87 3.06
N ILE A 15 30.36 -41.18 2.81
CA ILE A 15 29.27 -42.17 2.97
C ILE A 15 28.83 -42.25 4.43
N LYS A 16 29.79 -42.32 5.37
CA LYS A 16 29.49 -42.40 6.81
C LYS A 16 28.73 -41.17 7.30
N LEU A 17 29.10 -39.97 6.84
CA LEU A 17 28.39 -38.73 7.16
C LEU A 17 26.98 -38.70 6.57
N THR A 18 26.81 -39.15 5.32
CA THR A 18 25.50 -39.21 4.66
C THR A 18 24.57 -40.20 5.35
N VAL A 19 25.08 -41.36 5.76
CA VAL A 19 24.32 -42.33 6.56
C VAL A 19 23.91 -41.76 7.91
N ARG A 20 24.80 -41.03 8.60
CA ARG A 20 24.50 -40.38 9.89
C ARG A 20 23.42 -39.32 9.74
N PHE A 21 23.47 -38.52 8.67
CA PHE A 21 22.43 -37.55 8.34
C PHE A 21 21.06 -38.23 8.14
N LEU A 22 21.00 -39.33 7.38
CA LEU A 22 19.75 -40.08 7.19
C LEU A 22 19.21 -40.66 8.51
N LEU A 23 20.08 -41.12 9.42
CA LEU A 23 19.65 -41.59 10.75
C LEU A 23 19.11 -40.44 11.63
N MET A 24 19.67 -39.23 11.49
CA MET A 24 19.16 -38.04 12.18
C MET A 24 17.76 -37.67 11.70
N VAL A 25 17.50 -37.75 10.39
CA VAL A 25 16.16 -37.54 9.81
C VAL A 25 15.14 -38.55 10.36
N ILE A 26 15.53 -39.82 10.54
CA ILE A 26 14.67 -40.85 11.15
C ILE A 26 14.35 -40.49 12.60
N LEU A 27 15.36 -40.13 13.40
CA LEU A 27 15.17 -39.77 14.81
C LEU A 27 14.21 -38.57 14.96
N GLN A 28 14.41 -37.53 14.15
CA GLN A 28 13.52 -36.36 14.13
C GLN A 28 12.07 -36.72 13.74
N GLY A 29 11.89 -37.66 12.80
CA GLY A 29 10.56 -38.13 12.41
C GLY A 29 9.85 -38.85 13.56
N ILE A 30 10.58 -39.69 14.31
CA ILE A 30 10.07 -40.35 15.51
C ILE A 30 9.69 -39.29 16.56
N MET A 31 10.55 -38.30 16.80
CA MET A 31 10.26 -37.21 17.74
C MET A 31 9.01 -36.42 17.34
N ALA A 32 8.82 -36.13 16.05
CA ALA A 32 7.63 -35.43 15.55
C ALA A 32 6.35 -36.26 15.74
N MET A 33 6.41 -37.57 15.49
CA MET A 33 5.30 -38.48 15.77
C MET A 33 4.97 -38.55 17.27
N VAL A 34 5.99 -38.64 18.13
CA VAL A 34 5.81 -38.61 19.59
C VAL A 34 5.18 -37.30 20.02
N TRP A 35 5.68 -36.16 19.54
CA TRP A 35 5.10 -34.85 19.83
C TRP A 35 3.63 -34.77 19.43
N LEU A 36 3.26 -35.23 18.22
CA LEU A 36 1.87 -35.28 17.77
C LEU A 36 0.98 -36.14 18.69
N LEU A 37 1.49 -37.27 19.18
CA LEU A 37 0.77 -38.16 20.09
C LEU A 37 0.60 -37.59 21.51
N LEU A 38 1.50 -36.69 21.94
CA LEU A 38 1.45 -36.02 23.25
C LEU A 38 0.45 -34.86 23.31
N ILE A 39 -0.01 -34.32 22.17
CA ILE A 39 -1.05 -33.28 22.15
C ILE A 39 -2.34 -33.83 22.77
N ARG A 40 -3.03 -33.02 23.59
CA ARG A 40 -4.23 -33.43 24.36
C ARG A 40 -5.28 -34.16 23.50
N LYS A 41 -5.84 -35.26 24.01
CA LYS A 41 -6.82 -36.12 23.32
C LYS A 41 -8.19 -35.43 23.21
N GLU A 42 -8.96 -35.77 22.16
CA GLU A 42 -10.31 -35.22 21.95
C GLU A 42 -11.33 -35.90 22.88
N ALA A 43 -12.26 -35.13 23.45
CA ALA A 43 -13.30 -35.65 24.34
C ALA A 43 -14.40 -36.44 23.60
N GLY A 44 -14.50 -36.30 22.28
CA GLY A 44 -15.45 -37.04 21.44
C GLY A 44 -14.80 -37.47 20.12
N GLY A 45 -14.94 -38.76 19.77
CA GLY A 45 -14.33 -39.35 18.57
C GLY A 45 -13.13 -40.27 18.83
N ALA A 46 -13.10 -40.98 19.97
CA ALA A 46 -12.07 -41.95 20.27
C ALA A 46 -12.10 -43.13 19.27
N GLY A 47 -11.08 -43.20 18.41
CA GLY A 47 -10.77 -44.38 17.62
C GLY A 47 -9.78 -45.27 18.38
N ILE A 48 -8.71 -45.67 17.70
CA ILE A 48 -7.71 -46.60 18.24
C ILE A 48 -6.82 -45.89 19.29
N PHE A 49 -6.61 -46.51 20.46
CA PHE A 49 -5.82 -46.00 21.61
C PHE A 49 -6.25 -44.62 22.17
N GLY A 50 -7.51 -44.24 21.92
CA GLY A 50 -8.06 -42.95 22.33
C GLY A 50 -7.62 -41.77 21.45
N TYR A 51 -7.11 -42.04 20.24
CA TYR A 51 -6.80 -41.03 19.22
C TYR A 51 -7.83 -41.08 18.09
N SER A 52 -8.14 -39.94 17.49
CA SER A 52 -9.03 -39.86 16.33
C SER A 52 -8.34 -40.34 15.04
N TYR A 53 -9.12 -40.84 14.08
CA TYR A 53 -8.62 -41.30 12.78
C TYR A 53 -7.86 -40.21 12.01
N GLN A 54 -8.29 -38.95 12.12
CA GLN A 54 -7.58 -37.81 11.53
C GLN A 54 -6.16 -37.67 12.11
N ARG A 55 -5.99 -37.86 13.43
CA ARG A 55 -4.66 -37.80 14.06
C ARG A 55 -3.78 -38.97 13.65
N LEU A 56 -4.34 -40.17 13.55
CA LEU A 56 -3.59 -41.35 13.08
C LEU A 56 -3.16 -41.19 11.62
N ALA A 57 -4.01 -40.61 10.77
CA ALA A 57 -3.67 -40.31 9.38
C ALA A 57 -2.49 -39.33 9.25
N LEU A 58 -2.37 -38.36 10.18
CA LEU A 58 -1.23 -37.42 10.22
C LEU A 58 0.12 -38.10 10.54
N LEU A 59 0.14 -39.35 11.03
CA LEU A 59 1.39 -40.11 11.21
C LEU A 59 1.95 -40.66 9.89
N ILE A 60 1.10 -40.87 8.88
CA ILE A 60 1.46 -41.51 7.61
C ILE A 60 2.59 -40.76 6.89
N PRO A 61 2.55 -39.41 6.74
CA PRO A 61 3.64 -38.69 6.07
C PRO A 61 4.99 -38.84 6.78
N ALA A 62 5.03 -38.76 8.11
CA ALA A 62 6.26 -38.92 8.87
C ALA A 62 6.79 -40.36 8.77
N LEU A 63 5.91 -41.37 8.87
CA LEU A 63 6.27 -42.77 8.73
C LEU A 63 6.82 -43.07 7.33
N PHE A 64 6.21 -42.51 6.28
CA PHE A 64 6.69 -42.64 4.91
C PHE A 64 8.12 -42.10 4.76
N VAL A 65 8.43 -40.91 5.30
CA VAL A 65 9.78 -40.34 5.27
C VAL A 65 10.77 -41.21 6.06
N ILE A 66 10.38 -41.74 7.22
CA ILE A 66 11.21 -42.65 8.02
C ILE A 66 11.55 -43.93 7.24
N ILE A 67 10.55 -44.57 6.62
CA ILE A 67 10.74 -45.79 5.83
C ILE A 67 11.64 -45.49 4.62
N LEU A 68 11.35 -44.42 3.88
CA LEU A 68 12.13 -44.02 2.72
C LEU A 68 13.59 -43.75 3.09
N THR A 69 13.84 -42.94 4.12
CA THR A 69 15.22 -42.64 4.59
C THR A 69 15.92 -43.87 5.16
N GLY A 70 15.20 -44.79 5.80
CA GLY A 70 15.70 -46.09 6.25
C GLY A 70 16.17 -46.97 5.08
N LEU A 71 15.35 -47.08 4.03
CA LEU A 71 15.71 -47.79 2.79
C LEU A 71 16.91 -47.14 2.09
N LEU A 72 16.96 -45.81 2.04
CA LEU A 72 18.10 -45.08 1.48
C LEU A 72 19.40 -45.33 2.27
N SER A 73 19.32 -45.32 3.59
CA SER A 73 20.45 -45.59 4.49
C SER A 73 20.95 -47.03 4.36
N TRP A 74 20.03 -47.99 4.30
CA TRP A 74 20.35 -49.40 4.07
C TRP A 74 21.00 -49.62 2.68
N GLY A 75 20.41 -49.05 1.63
CA GLY A 75 20.93 -49.10 0.27
C GLY A 75 22.35 -48.54 0.18
N LEU A 76 22.59 -47.36 0.76
CA LEU A 76 23.92 -46.73 0.75
C LEU A 76 24.98 -47.53 1.55
N LYS A 77 24.58 -48.24 2.61
CA LYS A 77 25.48 -49.13 3.39
C LYS A 77 25.83 -50.42 2.64
N LYS A 78 24.89 -51.01 1.90
CA LYS A 78 24.99 -52.39 1.39
C LYS A 78 25.24 -52.50 -0.12
N ARG A 79 24.86 -51.49 -0.92
CA ARG A 79 24.91 -51.55 -2.39
C ARG A 79 26.10 -50.71 -2.91
N PRO A 80 27.16 -51.33 -3.48
CA PRO A 80 28.31 -50.58 -3.99
C PRO A 80 27.95 -49.65 -5.15
N GLY A 81 26.93 -49.98 -5.96
CA GLY A 81 26.44 -49.10 -7.03
C GLY A 81 25.83 -47.78 -6.55
N TRP A 82 25.31 -47.72 -5.32
CA TRP A 82 24.80 -46.47 -4.73
C TRP A 82 25.94 -45.63 -4.17
N GLN A 83 26.96 -46.29 -3.62
CA GLN A 83 28.18 -45.65 -3.15
C GLN A 83 28.93 -45.00 -4.33
N SER A 84 29.04 -45.69 -5.47
CA SER A 84 29.71 -45.15 -6.66
C SER A 84 28.99 -43.92 -7.24
N VAL A 85 27.65 -43.85 -7.13
CA VAL A 85 26.86 -42.68 -7.56
C VAL A 85 27.16 -41.44 -6.71
N LEU A 86 27.32 -41.60 -5.39
CA LEU A 86 27.66 -40.50 -4.48
C LEU A 86 29.13 -40.06 -4.60
N MET A 87 30.01 -40.98 -5.00
CA MET A 87 31.42 -40.70 -5.25
C MET A 87 31.67 -39.98 -6.58
N ASP A 88 30.84 -40.23 -7.59
CA ASP A 88 30.89 -39.52 -8.87
C ASP A 88 30.49 -38.04 -8.70
N GLU A 89 31.43 -37.13 -8.96
CA GLU A 89 31.24 -35.69 -8.79
C GLU A 89 30.10 -35.13 -9.66
N ARG A 90 29.94 -35.61 -10.91
CA ARG A 90 28.89 -35.13 -11.82
C ARG A 90 27.51 -35.57 -11.34
N ARG A 91 27.38 -36.83 -10.94
CA ARG A 91 26.11 -37.36 -10.40
C ARG A 91 25.78 -36.71 -9.05
N ARG A 92 26.76 -36.60 -8.14
CA ARG A 92 26.61 -35.90 -6.87
C ARG A 92 26.15 -34.47 -7.08
N ALA A 93 26.73 -33.72 -8.01
CA ALA A 93 26.29 -32.36 -8.33
C ALA A 93 24.84 -32.30 -8.85
N SER A 94 24.39 -33.29 -9.62
CA SER A 94 22.99 -33.39 -10.05
C SER A 94 22.04 -33.65 -8.88
N PHE A 95 22.39 -34.58 -7.97
CA PHE A 95 21.61 -34.82 -6.76
C PHE A 95 21.63 -33.62 -5.82
N SER A 96 22.75 -32.91 -5.70
CA SER A 96 22.85 -31.67 -4.92
C SER A 96 21.89 -30.60 -5.42
N ARG A 97 21.76 -30.43 -6.75
CA ARG A 97 20.77 -29.48 -7.34
C ARG A 97 19.35 -29.79 -6.91
N ILE A 98 18.96 -31.05 -7.02
CA ILE A 98 17.60 -31.51 -6.66
C ILE A 98 17.41 -31.37 -5.15
N GLY A 99 18.37 -31.83 -4.34
CA GLY A 99 18.27 -31.80 -2.88
C GLY A 99 18.26 -30.38 -2.29
N ILE A 100 19.05 -29.45 -2.84
CA ILE A 100 19.03 -28.04 -2.44
C ILE A 100 17.68 -27.40 -2.81
N LEU A 101 17.20 -27.61 -4.04
CA LEU A 101 15.92 -27.03 -4.47
C LEU A 101 14.74 -27.63 -3.69
N ALA A 102 14.69 -28.96 -3.55
CA ALA A 102 13.64 -29.65 -2.80
C ALA A 102 13.68 -29.28 -1.31
N GLY A 103 14.88 -29.21 -0.72
CA GLY A 103 15.06 -28.76 0.66
C GLY A 103 14.60 -27.32 0.86
N PHE A 104 14.94 -26.42 -0.07
CA PHE A 104 14.47 -25.03 -0.05
C PHE A 104 12.96 -24.93 -0.17
N LEU A 105 12.34 -25.63 -1.13
CA LEU A 105 10.88 -25.62 -1.30
C LEU A 105 10.16 -26.20 -0.07
N LEU A 106 10.68 -27.28 0.51
CA LEU A 106 10.13 -27.90 1.71
C LEU A 106 10.19 -26.94 2.92
N ALA A 107 11.35 -26.31 3.14
CA ALA A 107 11.52 -25.32 4.20
C ALA A 107 10.67 -24.08 3.96
N LEU A 108 10.62 -23.57 2.73
CA LEU A 108 9.84 -22.40 2.34
C LEU A 108 8.35 -22.63 2.59
N VAL A 109 7.77 -23.73 2.10
CA VAL A 109 6.35 -24.05 2.29
C VAL A 109 6.01 -24.18 3.77
N SER A 110 6.85 -24.88 4.54
CA SER A 110 6.63 -25.08 5.97
C SER A 110 6.72 -23.77 6.76
N TRP A 111 7.72 -22.94 6.45
CA TRP A 111 7.92 -21.62 7.05
C TRP A 111 6.78 -20.66 6.71
N SER A 112 6.41 -20.58 5.43
CA SER A 112 5.29 -19.76 4.98
C SER A 112 3.97 -20.19 5.60
N PHE A 113 3.68 -21.50 5.66
CA PHE A 113 2.44 -21.98 6.28
C PHE A 113 2.38 -21.63 7.78
N ALA A 114 3.47 -21.79 8.52
CA ALA A 114 3.52 -21.49 9.96
C ALA A 114 3.15 -20.04 10.28
N PHE A 115 3.61 -19.08 9.46
CA PHE A 115 3.32 -17.66 9.67
C PHE A 115 2.00 -17.22 9.02
N PHE A 116 1.75 -17.59 7.76
CA PHE A 116 0.55 -17.13 7.05
C PHE A 116 -0.74 -17.69 7.65
N PHE A 117 -0.70 -18.84 8.34
CA PHE A 117 -1.83 -19.30 9.14
C PHE A 117 -2.30 -18.24 10.14
N HIS A 118 -1.34 -17.61 10.85
CA HIS A 118 -1.62 -16.56 11.81
C HIS A 118 -1.92 -15.25 11.12
N PHE A 119 -1.14 -14.87 10.09
CA PHE A 119 -1.39 -13.61 9.37
C PHE A 119 -2.84 -13.59 8.85
N PHE A 120 -3.34 -14.65 8.23
CA PHE A 120 -4.73 -14.74 7.75
C PHE A 120 -5.81 -14.81 8.84
N GLY A 121 -5.47 -14.80 10.12
CA GLY A 121 -6.46 -14.86 11.19
C GLY A 121 -7.23 -16.19 11.21
N LEU A 122 -6.62 -17.30 10.79
CA LEU A 122 -7.28 -18.61 10.69
C LEU A 122 -7.48 -19.30 12.06
N THR A 123 -7.68 -18.52 13.12
CA THR A 123 -7.77 -18.97 14.52
C THR A 123 -8.89 -19.99 14.74
N LYS A 124 -9.96 -19.96 13.93
CA LYS A 124 -11.01 -21.01 13.90
C LYS A 124 -10.46 -22.43 13.69
N TYR A 125 -9.30 -22.57 13.07
CA TYR A 125 -8.62 -23.85 12.81
C TYR A 125 -7.39 -24.08 13.70
N LEU A 126 -7.26 -23.33 14.81
CA LEU A 126 -6.07 -23.39 15.68
C LEU A 126 -5.77 -24.81 16.19
N ASN A 127 -6.81 -25.58 16.55
CA ASN A 127 -6.65 -26.96 16.99
C ASN A 127 -6.07 -27.87 15.89
N ALA A 128 -6.43 -27.65 14.63
CA ALA A 128 -5.86 -28.38 13.50
C ALA A 128 -4.41 -27.94 13.24
N TYR A 129 -4.13 -26.63 13.34
CA TYR A 129 -2.79 -26.07 13.21
C TYR A 129 -1.81 -26.62 14.25
N ILE A 130 -2.20 -26.66 15.53
CA ILE A 130 -1.37 -27.22 16.61
C ILE A 130 -1.01 -28.68 16.34
N ARG A 131 -1.91 -29.46 15.72
CA ARG A 131 -1.65 -30.87 15.34
C ARG A 131 -0.78 -31.00 14.10
N LEU A 132 -0.80 -30.03 13.20
CA LEU A 132 0.09 -30.01 12.04
C LEU A 132 1.50 -29.51 12.41
N LEU A 133 1.64 -28.75 13.49
CA LEU A 133 2.89 -28.13 13.90
C LEU A 133 4.08 -29.13 14.00
N PRO A 134 3.95 -30.33 14.61
CA PRO A 134 5.05 -31.29 14.64
C PRO A 134 5.55 -31.69 13.26
N LEU A 135 4.64 -31.90 12.30
CA LEU A 135 4.98 -32.25 10.92
C LEU A 135 5.57 -31.07 10.16
N LEU A 136 5.04 -29.87 10.36
CA LEU A 136 5.55 -28.64 9.75
C LEU A 136 6.96 -28.33 10.24
N THR A 137 7.21 -28.46 11.55
CA THR A 137 8.55 -28.30 12.14
C THR A 137 9.49 -29.37 11.63
N TYR A 138 9.07 -30.64 11.57
CA TYR A 138 9.88 -31.72 11.01
C TYR A 138 10.26 -31.47 9.55
N SER A 139 9.27 -31.11 8.73
CA SER A 139 9.44 -30.74 7.32
C SER A 139 10.38 -29.56 7.13
N PHE A 140 10.23 -28.50 7.94
CA PHE A 140 11.12 -27.34 7.93
C PHE A 140 12.56 -27.72 8.27
N VAL A 141 12.77 -28.46 9.37
CA VAL A 141 14.09 -28.87 9.84
C VAL A 141 14.79 -29.74 8.81
N ILE A 142 14.11 -30.75 8.25
CA ILE A 142 14.69 -31.58 7.17
C ILE A 142 15.05 -30.73 5.96
N GLY A 143 14.18 -29.80 5.55
CA GLY A 143 14.42 -28.94 4.40
C GLY A 143 15.69 -28.10 4.58
N LEU A 144 15.82 -27.44 5.73
CA LEU A 144 16.98 -26.62 6.08
C LEU A 144 18.25 -27.46 6.22
N GLU A 145 18.18 -28.58 6.95
CA GLU A 145 19.33 -29.46 7.15
C GLU A 145 19.79 -30.10 5.83
N CYS A 146 18.87 -30.46 4.93
CA CYS A 146 19.22 -30.93 3.58
C CYS A 146 20.07 -29.89 2.84
N ILE A 147 19.65 -28.62 2.83
CA ILE A 147 20.40 -27.54 2.16
C ILE A 147 21.79 -27.41 2.78
N LEU A 148 21.87 -27.31 4.12
CA LEU A 148 23.11 -27.12 4.84
C LEU A 148 24.05 -28.33 4.69
N PHE A 149 23.54 -29.54 4.84
CA PHE A 149 24.30 -30.78 4.73
C PHE A 149 24.87 -30.96 3.33
N ILE A 150 24.07 -30.78 2.28
CA ILE A 150 24.55 -30.86 0.90
C ILE A 150 25.64 -29.79 0.66
N THR A 151 25.39 -28.57 1.11
CA THR A 151 26.26 -27.42 0.86
C THR A 151 27.60 -27.51 1.60
N LEU A 152 27.60 -28.03 2.84
CA LEU A 152 28.79 -28.11 3.69
C LEU A 152 29.53 -29.45 3.57
N VAL A 153 28.83 -30.54 3.26
CA VAL A 153 29.41 -31.90 3.23
C VAL A 153 29.59 -32.38 1.79
N TRP A 154 28.53 -32.40 0.97
CA TRP A 154 28.63 -32.90 -0.42
C TRP A 154 29.41 -31.95 -1.33
N LEU A 155 29.36 -30.64 -1.04
CA LEU A 155 30.03 -29.57 -1.80
C LEU A 155 31.18 -28.89 -1.02
N GLY A 156 31.57 -29.43 0.14
CA GLY A 156 32.40 -28.81 1.18
C GLY A 156 33.86 -28.42 0.85
N GLY A 157 34.32 -28.62 -0.39
CA GLY A 157 35.70 -28.31 -0.81
C GLY A 157 35.94 -26.89 -1.32
N ARG A 158 34.88 -26.10 -1.56
CA ARG A 158 34.97 -24.73 -2.13
C ARG A 158 34.64 -23.68 -1.07
N LYS A 159 35.58 -23.44 -0.15
CA LYS A 159 35.47 -22.32 0.81
C LYS A 159 35.89 -21.01 0.12
N ASP A 160 35.00 -20.04 0.12
CA ASP A 160 35.37 -18.66 -0.19
C ASP A 160 36.12 -18.09 1.03
N LYS A 161 37.44 -17.95 0.93
CA LYS A 161 38.28 -17.37 1.98
C LYS A 161 38.11 -15.84 2.09
N ASN A 162 37.39 -15.21 1.16
CA ASN A 162 37.23 -13.76 1.05
C ASN A 162 35.80 -13.26 1.36
N GLY A 163 35.04 -14.02 2.16
CA GLY A 163 33.68 -13.62 2.55
C GLY A 163 33.58 -12.26 3.27
N PRO A 164 32.40 -11.63 3.28
CA PRO A 164 32.17 -10.33 3.92
C PRO A 164 32.48 -10.38 5.42
N ARG A 165 33.10 -9.31 5.96
CA ARG A 165 33.48 -9.18 7.37
C ARG A 165 32.61 -8.16 8.09
N PHE A 166 32.21 -8.43 9.33
CA PHE A 166 31.40 -7.51 10.16
C PHE A 166 31.99 -6.11 10.27
N LYS A 167 33.32 -5.97 10.40
CA LYS A 167 34.00 -4.67 10.47
C LYS A 167 33.70 -3.77 9.27
N VAL A 168 33.42 -4.35 8.10
CA VAL A 168 33.09 -3.58 6.90
C VAL A 168 31.73 -2.90 7.04
N LEU A 169 30.76 -3.52 7.72
CA LEU A 169 29.40 -2.96 7.87
C LEU A 169 29.40 -1.64 8.65
N PHE A 170 30.19 -1.57 9.72
CA PHE A 170 30.24 -0.45 10.67
C PHE A 170 31.23 0.67 10.27
N GLY A 171 31.10 1.15 9.03
CA GLY A 171 31.92 2.25 8.50
C GLY A 171 31.46 3.65 8.95
N LYS A 172 32.12 4.71 8.46
CA LYS A 172 31.82 6.12 8.80
C LYS A 172 30.33 6.47 8.61
N THR A 173 29.75 6.11 7.46
CA THR A 173 28.35 6.43 7.14
C THR A 173 27.35 5.74 8.08
N PHE A 174 27.65 4.52 8.54
CA PHE A 174 26.84 3.83 9.53
C PHE A 174 26.77 4.62 10.83
N TRP A 175 27.93 5.04 11.36
CA TRP A 175 27.99 5.79 12.62
C TRP A 175 27.32 7.16 12.53
N ILE A 176 27.46 7.85 11.38
CA ILE A 176 26.75 9.12 11.14
C ILE A 176 25.24 8.90 11.14
N ALA A 177 24.74 7.90 10.41
CA ALA A 177 23.32 7.60 10.36
C ALA A 177 22.76 7.23 11.75
N LEU A 178 23.46 6.37 12.49
CA LEU A 178 23.07 5.98 13.83
C LEU A 178 23.06 7.18 14.80
N ALA A 179 24.08 8.03 14.75
CA ALA A 179 24.15 9.24 15.57
C ALA A 179 22.99 10.19 15.29
N ILE A 180 22.62 10.39 14.01
CA ILE A 180 21.46 11.20 13.63
C ILE A 180 20.17 10.62 14.23
N PHE A 181 19.92 9.32 14.09
CA PHE A 181 18.73 8.70 14.67
C PHE A 181 18.69 8.80 16.20
N VAL A 182 19.82 8.58 16.87
CA VAL A 182 19.92 8.71 18.32
C VAL A 182 19.65 10.14 18.76
N VAL A 183 20.23 11.13 18.08
CA VAL A 183 19.98 12.55 18.38
C VAL A 183 18.51 12.90 18.19
N ILE A 184 17.90 12.50 17.07
CA ILE A 184 16.47 12.73 16.81
C ILE A 184 15.62 12.11 17.92
N TRP A 185 15.89 10.86 18.29
CA TRP A 185 15.13 10.17 19.33
C TRP A 185 15.31 10.84 20.70
N LEU A 186 16.53 11.22 21.06
CA LEU A 186 16.80 11.97 22.29
C LEU A 186 16.08 13.32 22.29
N THR A 187 16.02 14.02 21.16
CA THR A 187 15.25 15.27 21.06
C THR A 187 13.77 15.03 21.32
N ILE A 188 13.17 13.99 20.71
CA ILE A 188 11.76 13.63 20.94
C ILE A 188 11.51 13.33 22.42
N GLU A 189 12.33 12.49 23.04
CA GLU A 189 12.17 12.10 24.45
C GLU A 189 12.38 13.27 25.43
N LEU A 190 13.33 14.18 25.14
CA LEU A 190 13.63 15.32 26.02
C LEU A 190 12.63 16.47 25.89
N THR A 191 12.03 16.65 24.71
CA THR A 191 11.16 17.81 24.40
C THR A 191 9.68 17.46 24.33
N GLY A 192 9.34 16.19 24.13
CA GLY A 192 7.97 15.76 23.82
C GLY A 192 7.52 16.05 22.38
N LEU A 193 8.36 16.70 21.56
CA LEU A 193 8.01 17.06 20.18
C LEU A 193 7.72 15.82 19.32
N GLY A 194 6.62 15.88 18.60
CA GLY A 194 6.11 14.85 17.70
C GLY A 194 5.28 13.76 18.36
N ILE A 195 5.17 13.71 19.70
CA ILE A 195 4.39 12.66 20.38
C ILE A 195 2.89 12.89 20.19
N ALA A 196 2.44 14.12 20.41
CA ALA A 196 1.03 14.50 20.32
C ALA A 196 0.92 15.91 19.70
N PRO A 197 1.10 16.03 18.37
CA PRO A 197 0.96 17.31 17.71
C PRO A 197 -0.47 17.83 17.79
N GLU A 198 -0.60 19.15 17.66
CA GLU A 198 -1.90 19.82 17.71
C GLU A 198 -2.87 19.25 16.65
N PHE A 199 -4.12 19.04 17.06
CA PHE A 199 -5.13 18.38 16.25
C PHE A 199 -5.73 19.33 15.21
N VAL A 200 -5.01 19.56 14.12
CA VAL A 200 -5.51 20.29 12.94
C VAL A 200 -6.23 19.35 11.97
N SER A 201 -5.79 18.09 11.89
CA SER A 201 -6.33 17.05 11.00
C SER A 201 -6.06 15.64 11.54
N ILE A 202 -6.17 14.61 10.70
CA ILE A 202 -5.84 13.22 11.06
C ILE A 202 -4.34 13.11 11.41
N ILE A 203 -4.02 12.92 12.69
CA ILE A 203 -2.65 12.76 13.21
C ILE A 203 -2.31 11.33 13.64
N SER A 204 -3.17 10.34 13.37
CA SER A 204 -2.86 8.96 13.76
C SER A 204 -1.61 8.42 13.04
N LEU A 205 -0.79 7.62 13.71
CA LEU A 205 0.39 7.00 13.10
C LEU A 205 0.01 5.93 12.07
N ASN A 206 0.99 5.51 11.28
CA ASN A 206 0.77 4.53 10.21
C ASN A 206 0.74 3.10 10.73
N VAL A 207 0.04 2.23 9.99
CA VAL A 207 -0.07 0.81 10.30
C VAL A 207 1.32 0.17 10.22
N PRO A 208 1.82 -0.40 11.33
CA PRO A 208 3.14 -0.98 11.38
C PRO A 208 3.17 -2.38 10.77
N LEU A 209 4.39 -2.86 10.51
CA LEU A 209 4.64 -4.29 10.40
C LEU A 209 4.52 -4.94 11.78
N LEU A 210 4.18 -6.22 11.82
CA LEU A 210 4.16 -7.00 13.06
C LEU A 210 5.51 -7.66 13.31
N GLU A 211 5.84 -7.91 14.58
CA GLU A 211 7.09 -8.55 14.99
C GLU A 211 7.23 -9.92 14.29
N GLY A 212 6.13 -10.67 14.21
CA GLY A 212 6.03 -11.93 13.47
C GLY A 212 6.36 -11.81 11.98
N GLN A 213 5.98 -10.70 11.33
CA GLN A 213 6.31 -10.45 9.93
C GLN A 213 7.79 -10.13 9.75
N VAL A 214 8.40 -9.42 10.71
CA VAL A 214 9.85 -9.20 10.73
C VAL A 214 10.60 -10.53 10.90
N TRP A 215 10.15 -11.40 11.81
CA TRP A 215 10.73 -12.74 12.01
C TRP A 215 10.59 -13.60 10.76
N PHE A 216 9.39 -13.65 10.17
CA PHE A 216 9.12 -14.34 8.92
C PHE A 216 10.09 -13.91 7.81
N MET A 217 10.26 -12.59 7.64
CA MET A 217 11.15 -12.03 6.62
C MET A 217 12.62 -12.33 6.89
N ALA A 218 13.09 -12.25 8.14
CA ALA A 218 14.45 -12.64 8.50
C ALA A 218 14.72 -14.12 8.17
N GLY A 219 13.78 -15.02 8.51
CA GLY A 219 13.88 -16.44 8.18
C GLY A 219 13.85 -16.70 6.67
N LEU A 220 12.98 -16.00 5.93
CA LEU A 220 12.91 -16.10 4.47
C LEU A 220 14.22 -15.66 3.80
N VAL A 221 14.81 -14.55 4.25
CA VAL A 221 16.11 -14.08 3.75
C VAL A 221 17.20 -15.10 4.05
N VAL A 222 17.23 -15.70 5.24
CA VAL A 222 18.17 -16.79 5.57
C VAL A 222 17.99 -17.99 4.64
N LEU A 223 16.75 -18.43 4.37
CA LEU A 223 16.49 -19.54 3.45
C LEU A 223 16.98 -19.23 2.03
N ILE A 224 16.75 -18.02 1.53
CA ILE A 224 17.22 -17.59 0.20
C ILE A 224 18.74 -17.53 0.17
N LEU A 225 19.40 -17.04 1.22
CA LEU A 225 20.86 -17.00 1.32
C LEU A 225 21.47 -18.41 1.41
N CYS A 226 20.83 -19.35 2.12
CA CYS A 226 21.23 -20.75 2.16
C CYS A 226 21.09 -21.42 0.78
N LEU A 227 19.98 -21.16 0.07
CA LEU A 227 19.80 -21.59 -1.32
C LEU A 227 20.91 -21.04 -2.21
N ALA A 228 21.17 -19.73 -2.16
CA ALA A 228 22.21 -19.07 -2.95
C ALA A 228 23.59 -19.65 -2.63
N GLY A 229 23.94 -19.75 -1.35
CA GLY A 229 25.21 -20.32 -0.90
C GLY A 229 25.42 -21.76 -1.41
N GLY A 230 24.38 -22.60 -1.35
CA GLY A 230 24.40 -23.95 -1.92
C GLY A 230 24.54 -23.95 -3.44
N TRP A 231 23.79 -23.08 -4.12
CA TRP A 231 23.77 -23.01 -5.58
C TRP A 231 25.11 -22.54 -6.16
N SER A 232 25.75 -21.55 -5.53
CA SER A 232 27.05 -21.00 -5.91
C SER A 232 28.18 -22.05 -5.96
N ARG A 233 28.06 -23.13 -5.19
CA ARG A 233 29.08 -24.20 -5.10
C ARG A 233 28.93 -25.28 -6.16
N LEU A 234 27.80 -25.29 -6.88
CA LEU A 234 27.57 -26.27 -7.93
C LEU A 234 28.49 -26.00 -9.15
N PRO A 235 28.94 -27.04 -9.87
CA PRO A 235 29.64 -26.85 -11.13
C PRO A 235 28.73 -26.13 -12.13
N GLY A 236 29.23 -25.02 -12.70
CA GLY A 236 28.49 -24.19 -13.64
C GLY A 236 28.06 -24.99 -14.87
N ARG A 237 26.81 -24.77 -15.33
CA ARG A 237 26.42 -25.13 -16.69
C ARG A 237 26.78 -23.94 -17.58
N GLU A 238 27.60 -24.18 -18.60
CA GLU A 238 27.82 -23.20 -19.66
C GLU A 238 26.48 -22.89 -20.32
N GLY A 239 25.96 -21.70 -20.05
CA GLY A 239 24.70 -21.24 -20.60
C GLY A 239 24.54 -19.75 -20.29
N LYS A 240 24.51 -18.93 -21.33
CA LYS A 240 24.17 -17.50 -21.24
C LYS A 240 22.70 -17.39 -20.80
N SER A 241 22.45 -17.43 -19.49
CA SER A 241 21.10 -17.21 -18.96
C SER A 241 20.68 -15.77 -19.22
N SER A 242 19.47 -15.58 -19.73
CA SER A 242 18.90 -14.28 -20.07
C SER A 242 18.40 -13.59 -18.79
N TRP A 243 19.28 -12.83 -18.12
CA TRP A 243 18.97 -12.18 -16.84
C TRP A 243 17.81 -11.18 -16.90
N LEU A 244 17.55 -10.62 -18.09
CA LEU A 244 16.40 -9.75 -18.37
C LEU A 244 15.06 -10.50 -18.23
N ARG A 245 14.99 -11.78 -18.63
CA ARG A 245 13.78 -12.59 -18.46
C ARG A 245 13.51 -12.87 -16.98
N ALA A 246 14.55 -13.04 -16.18
CA ALA A 246 14.40 -13.30 -14.76
C ALA A 246 13.85 -12.09 -13.98
N ASP A 247 14.30 -10.87 -14.29
CA ASP A 247 13.73 -9.66 -13.68
C ASP A 247 12.26 -9.48 -14.03
N LEU A 248 11.87 -9.71 -15.28
CA LEU A 248 10.48 -9.66 -15.72
C LEU A 248 9.62 -10.71 -14.99
N LEU A 249 10.13 -11.95 -14.87
CA LEU A 249 9.43 -13.01 -14.13
C LEU A 249 9.27 -12.67 -12.65
N ILE A 250 10.28 -12.08 -12.00
CA ILE A 250 10.17 -11.61 -10.61
C ILE A 250 9.11 -10.51 -10.51
N CYS A 251 9.09 -9.55 -11.43
CA CYS A 251 8.07 -8.50 -11.45
C CYS A 251 6.65 -9.09 -11.59
N ILE A 252 6.44 -10.03 -12.51
CA ILE A 252 5.14 -10.69 -12.71
C ILE A 252 4.76 -11.50 -11.46
N ALA A 253 5.69 -12.24 -10.87
CA ALA A 253 5.44 -13.03 -9.67
C ALA A 253 5.09 -12.16 -8.45
N LEU A 254 5.78 -11.02 -8.27
CA LEU A 254 5.48 -10.07 -7.20
C LEU A 254 4.13 -9.40 -7.39
N TRP A 255 3.79 -9.00 -8.61
CA TRP A 255 2.47 -8.45 -8.93
C TRP A 255 1.36 -9.47 -8.65
N ALA A 256 1.51 -10.71 -9.14
CA ALA A 256 0.54 -11.78 -8.92
C ALA A 256 0.41 -12.16 -7.44
N LEU A 257 1.51 -12.19 -6.70
CA LEU A 257 1.51 -12.44 -5.26
C LEU A 257 0.79 -11.31 -4.50
N ALA A 258 1.10 -10.05 -4.80
CA ALA A 258 0.45 -8.90 -4.19
C ALA A 258 -1.05 -8.88 -4.48
N ALA A 259 -1.43 -8.99 -5.76
CA ALA A 259 -2.82 -9.06 -6.18
C ALA A 259 -3.57 -10.22 -5.52
N GLY A 260 -2.99 -11.44 -5.54
CA GLY A 260 -3.60 -12.62 -4.94
C GLY A 260 -3.81 -12.48 -3.43
N LEU A 261 -2.80 -11.98 -2.70
CA LEU A 261 -2.91 -11.78 -1.25
C LEU A 261 -3.89 -10.67 -0.90
N TRP A 262 -3.80 -9.50 -1.54
CA TRP A 262 -4.66 -8.36 -1.22
C TRP A 262 -6.12 -8.64 -1.60
N LEU A 263 -6.38 -9.21 -2.78
CA LEU A 263 -7.74 -9.57 -3.20
C LEU A 263 -8.36 -10.66 -2.32
N SER A 264 -7.56 -11.56 -1.75
CA SER A 264 -8.06 -12.61 -0.83
C SER A 264 -8.59 -12.08 0.52
N LEU A 265 -8.21 -10.87 0.92
CA LEU A 265 -8.72 -10.24 2.13
C LEU A 265 -10.15 -9.70 1.90
N PRO A 266 -11.00 -9.60 2.92
CA PRO A 266 -12.35 -9.05 2.75
C PRO A 266 -12.32 -7.58 2.32
N LEU A 267 -13.42 -7.11 1.74
CA LEU A 267 -13.65 -5.66 1.56
C LEU A 267 -13.87 -4.99 2.93
N PRO A 268 -13.63 -3.67 3.03
CA PRO A 268 -14.01 -2.91 4.22
C PRO A 268 -15.51 -3.08 4.51
N LEU A 269 -15.85 -3.35 5.77
CA LEU A 269 -17.23 -3.52 6.25
C LEU A 269 -17.63 -2.45 7.26
N ASN A 270 -16.66 -1.86 7.95
CA ASN A 270 -16.93 -0.86 8.98
C ASN A 270 -15.77 0.13 9.11
N ASN A 271 -15.74 1.13 8.25
CA ASN A 271 -14.72 2.18 8.26
C ASN A 271 -15.36 3.55 8.03
N TYR A 272 -14.75 4.63 8.51
CA TYR A 272 -15.24 5.97 8.22
C TYR A 272 -15.35 6.28 6.73
N PHE A 273 -14.45 5.76 5.88
CA PHE A 273 -14.45 5.97 4.42
C PHE A 273 -15.26 4.92 3.65
N ALA A 274 -15.68 3.83 4.31
CA ALA A 274 -16.50 2.75 3.78
C ALA A 274 -17.38 2.21 4.93
N PRO A 275 -18.44 2.95 5.29
CA PRO A 275 -19.28 2.62 6.44
C PRO A 275 -20.02 1.31 6.23
N ARG A 276 -20.66 0.83 7.31
CA ARG A 276 -21.52 -0.35 7.25
C ARG A 276 -22.57 -0.22 6.14
N VAL A 277 -22.87 -1.35 5.51
CA VAL A 277 -23.97 -1.44 4.54
C VAL A 277 -25.30 -1.15 5.22
N LEU A 278 -26.16 -0.41 4.53
CA LEU A 278 -27.49 -0.01 5.01
C LEU A 278 -28.56 -0.44 3.98
N PRO A 279 -29.85 -0.58 4.37
CA PRO A 279 -30.93 -0.64 3.40
C PRO A 279 -30.90 0.61 2.50
N PRO A 280 -31.55 0.60 1.32
CA PRO A 280 -32.46 -0.43 0.83
C PRO A 280 -31.79 -1.63 0.12
N ASN A 281 -30.55 -1.50 -0.35
CA ASN A 281 -29.92 -2.50 -1.20
C ASN A 281 -28.67 -3.17 -0.59
N TYR A 282 -28.25 -2.75 0.62
CA TYR A 282 -27.10 -3.30 1.34
C TYR A 282 -25.79 -3.30 0.53
N SER A 283 -25.63 -2.32 -0.38
CA SER A 283 -24.37 -2.10 -1.10
C SER A 283 -23.38 -1.28 -0.27
N ILE A 284 -22.09 -1.46 -0.54
CA ILE A 284 -21.03 -0.66 0.08
C ILE A 284 -20.96 0.66 -0.66
N TYR A 285 -21.19 1.76 0.05
CA TYR A 285 -21.04 3.10 -0.49
C TYR A 285 -19.97 3.86 0.27
N PRO A 286 -19.02 4.51 -0.43
CA PRO A 286 -17.96 5.27 0.21
C PRO A 286 -18.51 6.48 0.96
N PHE A 287 -17.73 7.02 1.91
CA PHE A 287 -18.11 8.18 2.72
C PHE A 287 -16.96 9.18 2.87
N SER A 288 -17.30 10.44 3.17
CA SER A 288 -16.34 11.57 3.24
C SER A 288 -15.56 11.73 1.93
N ASP A 289 -14.23 11.79 1.99
CA ASP A 289 -13.37 12.06 0.84
C ASP A 289 -13.47 10.96 -0.21
N ALA A 290 -13.65 9.71 0.23
CA ALA A 290 -13.85 8.59 -0.68
C ALA A 290 -15.15 8.74 -1.48
N GLU A 291 -16.22 9.24 -0.85
CA GLU A 291 -17.49 9.54 -1.54
C GLU A 291 -17.31 10.68 -2.53
N GLN A 292 -16.59 11.73 -2.15
CA GLN A 292 -16.35 12.86 -3.04
C GLN A 292 -15.59 12.42 -4.31
N TYR A 293 -14.53 11.61 -4.17
CA TYR A 293 -13.77 11.14 -5.33
C TYR A 293 -14.57 10.19 -6.20
N ASP A 294 -15.35 9.29 -5.59
CA ASP A 294 -16.23 8.35 -6.28
C ASP A 294 -17.33 9.10 -7.07
N LEU A 295 -18.07 9.99 -6.42
CA LEU A 295 -19.12 10.79 -7.05
C LEU A 295 -18.58 11.67 -8.18
N ASN A 296 -17.49 12.41 -7.95
CA ASN A 296 -16.85 13.20 -9.00
C ASN A 296 -16.46 12.33 -10.19
N SER A 297 -16.04 11.09 -9.95
CA SER A 297 -15.63 10.17 -11.01
C SER A 297 -16.80 9.60 -11.81
N ILE A 298 -17.94 9.36 -11.14
CA ILE A 298 -19.19 8.98 -11.77
C ILE A 298 -19.74 10.16 -12.58
N TRP A 299 -19.69 11.38 -12.05
CA TRP A 299 -20.07 12.59 -12.77
C TRP A 299 -19.20 12.79 -14.01
N VAL A 300 -17.87 12.66 -13.89
CA VAL A 300 -16.96 12.70 -15.05
C VAL A 300 -17.28 11.57 -16.02
N TRP A 301 -17.60 10.36 -15.57
CA TRP A 301 -17.96 9.27 -16.47
C TRP A 301 -19.27 9.57 -17.23
N LYS A 302 -20.31 10.02 -16.52
CA LYS A 302 -21.66 10.27 -17.04
C LYS A 302 -21.84 11.64 -17.70
N GLY A 303 -20.90 12.57 -17.52
CA GLY A 303 -20.90 13.90 -18.15
C GLY A 303 -21.64 14.96 -17.37
N ALA A 304 -21.96 14.70 -16.10
CA ALA A 304 -22.67 15.61 -15.23
C ALA A 304 -21.68 16.53 -14.49
N ILE A 305 -20.82 17.25 -15.22
CA ILE A 305 -19.75 18.09 -14.63
C ILE A 305 -19.75 19.52 -15.15
N LYS A 306 -20.88 19.95 -15.73
CA LYS A 306 -21.05 21.30 -16.26
C LYS A 306 -20.82 22.33 -15.16
N ASP A 307 -19.94 23.29 -15.43
CA ASP A 307 -19.56 24.39 -14.53
C ASP A 307 -19.03 23.94 -13.15
N ILE A 308 -18.55 22.69 -13.03
CA ILE A 308 -17.98 22.12 -11.81
C ILE A 308 -16.46 21.95 -11.95
N VAL A 309 -15.71 22.46 -10.97
CA VAL A 309 -14.28 22.16 -10.80
C VAL A 309 -14.10 20.85 -10.04
N ILE A 310 -13.29 19.96 -10.60
CA ILE A 310 -13.08 18.63 -10.04
C ILE A 310 -11.85 18.63 -9.15
N SER A 311 -12.03 18.23 -7.88
CA SER A 311 -10.91 18.02 -6.98
C SER A 311 -10.13 16.75 -7.31
N LYS A 312 -8.79 16.80 -7.15
CA LYS A 312 -7.83 15.74 -7.52
C LYS A 312 -8.09 15.15 -8.92
N PRO A 313 -8.00 15.97 -9.98
CA PRO A 313 -8.42 15.62 -11.35
C PRO A 313 -7.91 14.27 -11.84
N LEU A 314 -6.64 13.93 -11.56
CA LEU A 314 -6.05 12.69 -12.06
C LEU A 314 -6.59 11.45 -11.33
N TYR A 315 -6.83 11.55 -10.01
CA TYR A 315 -7.41 10.42 -9.29
C TYR A 315 -8.86 10.18 -9.71
N VAL A 316 -9.63 11.27 -9.92
CA VAL A 316 -10.99 11.19 -10.43
C VAL A 316 -11.04 10.64 -11.86
N ALA A 317 -10.13 11.06 -12.74
CA ALA A 317 -10.02 10.51 -14.09
C ALA A 317 -9.71 9.00 -14.08
N PHE A 318 -8.83 8.58 -13.17
CA PHE A 318 -8.52 7.16 -12.95
C PHE A 318 -9.77 6.38 -12.51
N LEU A 319 -10.48 6.82 -11.47
CA LEU A 319 -11.71 6.17 -11.00
C LEU A 319 -12.81 6.17 -12.06
N SER A 320 -12.94 7.26 -12.83
CA SER A 320 -13.91 7.40 -13.92
C SER A 320 -13.69 6.32 -14.98
N THR A 321 -12.41 6.06 -15.31
CA THR A 321 -12.04 4.96 -16.21
C THR A 321 -12.41 3.60 -15.60
N LEU A 322 -12.25 3.40 -14.29
CA LEU A 322 -12.65 2.15 -13.63
C LEU A 322 -14.16 1.95 -13.63
N HIS A 323 -14.95 2.98 -13.36
CA HIS A 323 -16.42 2.92 -13.45
C HIS A 323 -16.88 2.64 -14.88
N ALA A 324 -16.23 3.23 -15.88
CA ALA A 324 -16.54 2.92 -17.28
C ALA A 324 -16.35 1.43 -17.62
N LEU A 325 -15.46 0.72 -16.93
CA LEU A 325 -15.20 -0.72 -17.11
C LEU A 325 -16.05 -1.61 -16.19
N ALA A 326 -16.31 -1.17 -14.96
CA ALA A 326 -16.89 -1.99 -13.90
C ALA A 326 -18.36 -1.67 -13.57
N GLY A 327 -18.87 -0.52 -14.00
CA GLY A 327 -20.15 0.03 -13.57
C GLY A 327 -20.09 0.68 -12.19
N LEU A 328 -21.21 0.68 -11.46
CA LEU A 328 -21.35 1.27 -10.12
C LEU A 328 -21.00 0.30 -8.98
N ASP A 329 -20.68 -0.95 -9.29
CA ASP A 329 -20.35 -1.96 -8.27
C ASP A 329 -19.00 -1.63 -7.59
N TYR A 330 -19.08 -1.21 -6.33
CA TYR A 330 -17.93 -0.85 -5.51
C TYR A 330 -16.87 -1.98 -5.47
N GLY A 331 -17.30 -3.23 -5.34
CA GLY A 331 -16.40 -4.38 -5.26
C GLY A 331 -15.59 -4.58 -6.55
N LYS A 332 -16.23 -4.42 -7.71
CA LYS A 332 -15.56 -4.51 -9.02
C LYS A 332 -14.61 -3.33 -9.26
N VAL A 333 -14.99 -2.12 -8.89
CA VAL A 333 -14.12 -0.93 -8.97
C VAL A 333 -12.88 -1.11 -8.09
N ILE A 334 -13.06 -1.55 -6.84
CA ILE A 334 -11.95 -1.86 -5.93
C ILE A 334 -11.07 -3.00 -6.45
N LEU A 335 -11.65 -4.02 -7.08
CA LEU A 335 -10.88 -5.10 -7.70
C LEU A 335 -9.93 -4.54 -8.77
N LEU A 336 -10.43 -3.73 -9.69
CA LEU A 336 -9.61 -3.12 -10.74
C LEU A 336 -8.55 -2.17 -10.16
N GLN A 337 -8.91 -1.34 -9.18
CA GLN A 337 -7.96 -0.46 -8.49
C GLN A 337 -6.85 -1.26 -7.83
N THR A 338 -7.19 -2.32 -7.08
CA THR A 338 -6.22 -3.16 -6.37
C THR A 338 -5.25 -3.82 -7.34
N LEU A 339 -5.72 -4.27 -8.52
CA LEU A 339 -4.85 -4.84 -9.57
C LEU A 339 -3.83 -3.82 -10.09
N VAL A 340 -4.22 -2.56 -10.27
CA VAL A 340 -3.29 -1.49 -10.67
C VAL A 340 -2.31 -1.17 -9.54
N LEU A 341 -2.80 -1.01 -8.31
CA LEU A 341 -1.96 -0.69 -7.15
C LEU A 341 -1.01 -1.83 -6.77
N ALA A 342 -1.30 -3.08 -7.15
CA ALA A 342 -0.37 -4.21 -7.02
C ALA A 342 0.92 -4.06 -7.85
N LEU A 343 1.03 -3.02 -8.70
CA LEU A 343 2.30 -2.60 -9.32
C LEU A 343 3.26 -1.96 -8.31
N LEU A 344 2.80 -1.51 -7.14
CA LEU A 344 3.64 -0.87 -6.13
C LEU A 344 4.79 -1.79 -5.68
N PRO A 345 4.58 -3.05 -5.26
CA PRO A 345 5.66 -3.99 -4.96
C PRO A 345 6.63 -4.21 -6.13
N VAL A 346 6.18 -4.13 -7.38
CA VAL A 346 7.04 -4.25 -8.56
C VAL A 346 8.00 -3.07 -8.66
N VAL A 347 7.49 -1.85 -8.48
CA VAL A 347 8.32 -0.64 -8.48
C VAL A 347 9.30 -0.67 -7.29
N MET A 348 8.85 -1.14 -6.13
CA MET A 348 9.69 -1.34 -4.94
C MET A 348 10.83 -2.34 -5.18
N TYR A 349 10.56 -3.45 -5.89
CA TYR A 349 11.61 -4.38 -6.32
C TYR A 349 12.65 -3.69 -7.20
N LEU A 350 12.20 -2.94 -8.20
CA LEU A 350 13.11 -2.22 -9.09
C LEU A 350 13.93 -1.16 -8.33
N LEU A 351 13.33 -0.44 -7.39
CA LEU A 351 14.02 0.52 -6.52
C LEU A 351 15.09 -0.14 -5.66
N GLY A 352 14.75 -1.20 -4.92
CA GLY A 352 15.72 -1.89 -4.07
C GLY A 352 16.82 -2.59 -4.87
N LYS A 353 16.54 -3.04 -6.09
CA LYS A 353 17.55 -3.50 -7.05
C LYS A 353 18.52 -2.39 -7.45
N GLU A 354 18.00 -1.19 -7.73
CA GLU A 354 18.81 -0.05 -8.11
C GLU A 354 19.61 0.50 -6.92
N MET A 355 19.11 0.46 -5.69
CA MET A 355 19.83 0.99 -4.53
C MET A 355 20.79 -0.02 -3.88
N HIS A 356 20.48 -1.31 -3.98
CA HIS A 356 21.18 -2.34 -3.22
C HIS A 356 21.49 -3.60 -4.03
N SER A 357 20.50 -4.45 -4.28
CA SER A 357 20.66 -5.73 -4.98
C SER A 357 19.30 -6.31 -5.36
N ARG A 358 19.24 -7.33 -6.23
CA ARG A 358 17.98 -8.04 -6.51
C ARG A 358 17.32 -8.56 -5.24
N LEU A 359 18.09 -9.15 -4.32
CA LEU A 359 17.57 -9.59 -3.02
C LEU A 359 17.06 -8.41 -2.19
N GLY A 360 17.74 -7.25 -2.23
CA GLY A 360 17.28 -6.02 -1.59
C GLY A 360 15.93 -5.55 -2.11
N GLY A 361 15.75 -5.57 -3.43
CA GLY A 361 14.46 -5.30 -4.07
C GLY A 361 13.38 -6.30 -3.66
N LEU A 362 13.71 -7.60 -3.65
CA LEU A 362 12.75 -8.65 -3.30
C LEU A 362 12.27 -8.51 -1.86
N THR A 363 13.19 -8.32 -0.91
CA THR A 363 12.87 -8.13 0.51
C THR A 363 12.02 -6.88 0.74
N LEU A 364 12.37 -5.75 0.10
CA LEU A 364 11.59 -4.52 0.18
C LEU A 364 10.15 -4.72 -0.34
N ALA A 365 10.00 -5.33 -1.52
CA ALA A 365 8.69 -5.59 -2.12
C ALA A 365 7.81 -6.47 -1.21
N LEU A 366 8.38 -7.52 -0.63
CA LEU A 366 7.66 -8.43 0.27
C LEU A 366 7.25 -7.75 1.59
N PHE A 367 8.09 -6.90 2.18
CA PHE A 367 7.68 -6.10 3.34
C PHE A 367 6.53 -5.16 3.01
N VAL A 368 6.56 -4.50 1.85
CA VAL A 368 5.44 -3.62 1.40
C VAL A 368 4.16 -4.43 1.21
N ILE A 369 4.23 -5.65 0.66
CA ILE A 369 3.07 -6.54 0.56
C ILE A 369 2.48 -6.86 1.94
N LEU A 370 3.33 -7.23 2.91
CA LEU A 370 2.89 -7.58 4.26
C LEU A 370 2.29 -6.38 5.01
N ARG A 371 2.88 -5.20 4.84
CA ARG A 371 2.36 -3.96 5.42
C ARG A 371 0.98 -3.60 4.86
N GLU A 372 0.82 -3.70 3.54
CA GLU A 372 -0.47 -3.44 2.90
C GLU A 372 -1.53 -4.46 3.37
N MET A 373 -1.16 -5.72 3.58
CA MET A 373 -2.06 -6.70 4.20
C MET A 373 -2.52 -6.27 5.61
N ASN A 374 -1.63 -5.67 6.40
CA ASN A 374 -2.01 -5.14 7.72
C ASN A 374 -2.97 -3.96 7.58
N SER A 375 -2.71 -3.03 6.67
CA SER A 375 -3.59 -1.87 6.42
C SER A 375 -4.98 -2.28 5.95
N ILE A 376 -5.10 -3.32 5.12
CA ILE A 376 -6.39 -3.85 4.68
C ILE A 376 -7.13 -4.51 5.85
N ARG A 377 -6.44 -5.23 6.74
CA ARG A 377 -7.09 -5.86 7.91
C ARG A 377 -7.53 -4.85 8.96
N ALA A 378 -6.71 -3.82 9.17
CA ALA A 378 -6.97 -2.76 10.13
C ALA A 378 -8.20 -1.90 9.78
N VAL A 379 -8.65 -1.93 8.51
CA VAL A 379 -9.68 -1.01 8.00
C VAL A 379 -10.98 -1.03 8.80
N ASN A 380 -11.34 -2.16 9.41
CA ASN A 380 -12.63 -2.32 10.12
C ASN A 380 -12.64 -1.76 11.55
N PHE A 381 -11.49 -1.33 12.07
CA PHE A 381 -11.36 -0.81 13.43
C PHE A 381 -10.39 0.38 13.54
N ALA A 382 -9.76 0.78 12.44
CA ALA A 382 -8.87 1.95 12.36
C ALA A 382 -9.14 2.74 11.08
N ASN A 383 -9.06 4.07 11.17
CA ASN A 383 -9.07 4.93 9.99
C ASN A 383 -7.69 4.93 9.34
N VAL A 384 -7.54 4.18 8.25
CA VAL A 384 -6.29 3.97 7.51
C VAL A 384 -6.57 4.05 6.02
N SER A 385 -5.55 4.28 5.20
CA SER A 385 -5.64 4.16 3.74
C SER A 385 -4.97 2.88 3.27
N ASN A 386 -5.57 2.27 2.26
CA ASN A 386 -5.10 1.06 1.63
C ASN A 386 -5.67 0.98 0.20
N SER A 387 -5.22 -0.03 -0.54
CA SER A 387 -5.58 -0.32 -1.92
C SER A 387 -7.07 -0.65 -2.14
N LYS A 388 -7.81 -0.97 -1.06
CA LYS A 388 -9.24 -1.28 -1.07
C LYS A 388 -10.15 -0.15 -0.63
N LEU A 389 -9.62 1.05 -0.46
CA LEU A 389 -10.38 2.27 -0.26
C LEU A 389 -10.20 3.21 -1.45
N LEU A 390 -11.23 3.99 -1.76
CA LEU A 390 -11.20 4.99 -2.83
C LEU A 390 -10.49 6.26 -2.33
N LEU A 391 -9.21 6.13 -2.00
CA LEU A 391 -8.36 7.20 -1.49
C LEU A 391 -7.13 7.42 -2.37
N SER A 392 -6.69 8.68 -2.45
CA SER A 392 -5.61 9.09 -3.34
C SER A 392 -4.19 8.85 -2.77
N ASP A 393 -4.07 8.40 -1.52
CA ASP A 393 -2.78 8.24 -0.84
C ASP A 393 -1.93 7.10 -1.46
N THR A 394 -2.51 5.90 -1.61
CA THR A 394 -1.82 4.74 -2.20
C THR A 394 -1.44 4.95 -3.68
N PRO A 395 -2.30 5.52 -4.55
CA PRO A 395 -1.90 5.95 -5.89
C PRO A 395 -0.74 6.96 -5.90
N ALA A 396 -0.73 7.93 -4.97
CA ALA A 396 0.38 8.88 -4.85
C ALA A 396 1.68 8.17 -4.43
N THR A 397 1.63 7.20 -3.51
CA THR A 397 2.80 6.37 -3.15
C THR A 397 3.38 5.65 -4.37
N LEU A 398 2.54 5.09 -5.24
CA LEU A 398 3.00 4.45 -6.48
C LEU A 398 3.71 5.44 -7.41
N LEU A 399 3.13 6.62 -7.64
CA LEU A 399 3.76 7.65 -8.49
C LEU A 399 5.07 8.19 -7.88
N VAL A 400 5.12 8.42 -6.57
CA VAL A 400 6.35 8.83 -5.86
C VAL A 400 7.44 7.76 -5.98
N ALA A 401 7.09 6.48 -5.84
CA ALA A 401 8.04 5.39 -6.03
C ALA A 401 8.58 5.35 -7.47
N VAL A 402 7.74 5.58 -8.48
CA VAL A 402 8.15 5.70 -9.89
C VAL A 402 9.05 6.92 -10.10
N LEU A 403 8.70 8.07 -9.52
CA LEU A 403 9.49 9.30 -9.56
C LEU A 403 10.90 9.07 -9.01
N LEU A 404 11.02 8.46 -7.83
CA LEU A 404 12.30 8.15 -7.22
C LEU A 404 13.09 7.13 -8.05
N LEU A 405 12.43 6.13 -8.63
CA LEU A 405 13.08 5.15 -9.50
C LEU A 405 13.70 5.82 -10.74
N LEU A 406 12.95 6.70 -11.39
CA LEU A 406 13.42 7.47 -12.54
C LEU A 406 14.56 8.41 -12.14
N THR A 407 14.44 9.08 -11.01
CA THR A 407 15.45 10.03 -10.52
C THR A 407 16.75 9.32 -10.15
N ILE A 408 16.70 8.18 -9.46
CA ILE A 408 17.91 7.36 -9.17
C ILE A 408 18.56 6.91 -10.47
N ARG A 409 17.79 6.41 -11.43
CA ARG A 409 18.32 5.96 -12.73
C ARG A 409 18.93 7.10 -13.54
N TRP A 410 18.36 8.30 -13.43
CA TRP A 410 18.92 9.51 -14.01
C TRP A 410 20.28 9.84 -13.38
N PHE A 411 20.37 9.89 -12.05
CA PHE A 411 21.63 10.16 -11.32
C PHE A 411 22.71 9.09 -11.52
N LYS A 412 22.34 7.86 -11.87
CA LYS A 412 23.27 6.79 -12.28
C LYS A 412 23.69 6.80 -13.75
N THR A 413 23.12 7.70 -14.55
CA THR A 413 23.49 7.88 -15.95
C THR A 413 24.51 9.03 -16.03
N PRO A 414 25.64 8.89 -16.75
CA PRO A 414 26.60 9.97 -16.92
C PRO A 414 25.97 11.27 -17.45
N ALA A 415 26.39 12.42 -16.92
CA ALA A 415 25.87 13.74 -17.30
C ALA A 415 26.41 14.26 -18.66
N GLU A 416 26.98 13.37 -19.47
CA GLU A 416 27.51 13.69 -20.81
C GLU A 416 26.42 14.20 -21.77
N LYS A 417 25.19 13.68 -21.64
CA LYS A 417 24.06 14.03 -22.50
C LYS A 417 22.80 14.30 -21.66
N VAL A 418 21.89 15.10 -22.22
CA VAL A 418 20.52 15.21 -21.71
C VAL A 418 19.72 14.05 -22.32
N ASP A 419 19.23 13.16 -21.45
CA ASP A 419 18.41 12.00 -21.82
C ASP A 419 16.92 12.31 -21.56
N LYS A 420 16.03 11.34 -21.73
CA LYS A 420 14.58 11.44 -21.49
C LYS A 420 14.15 11.68 -20.03
N TYR A 421 15.05 11.47 -19.06
CA TYR A 421 14.67 11.50 -17.65
C TYR A 421 14.09 12.84 -17.18
N PRO A 422 14.62 14.04 -17.53
CA PRO A 422 14.01 15.30 -17.15
C PRO A 422 12.56 15.42 -17.62
N PHE A 423 12.27 15.01 -18.87
CA PHE A 423 10.90 14.99 -19.40
C PHE A 423 9.99 14.05 -18.60
N LEU A 424 10.42 12.81 -18.36
CA LEU A 424 9.61 11.84 -17.61
C LEU A 424 9.41 12.26 -16.14
N ILE A 425 10.44 12.79 -15.49
CA ILE A 425 10.39 13.27 -14.11
C ILE A 425 9.43 14.46 -14.00
N GLY A 426 9.54 15.44 -14.91
CA GLY A 426 8.64 16.60 -14.96
C GLY A 426 7.18 16.18 -15.14
N GLY A 427 6.89 15.24 -16.05
CA GLY A 427 5.53 14.75 -16.26
C GLY A 427 4.97 13.96 -15.07
N ILE A 428 5.78 13.15 -14.39
CA ILE A 428 5.33 12.45 -13.17
C ILE A 428 5.09 13.43 -12.02
N VAL A 429 5.90 14.49 -11.86
CA VAL A 429 5.64 15.56 -10.88
C VAL A 429 4.34 16.30 -11.23
N ALA A 430 4.10 16.60 -12.50
CA ALA A 430 2.84 17.19 -12.94
C ALA A 430 1.63 16.29 -12.63
N CYS A 431 1.74 14.98 -12.89
CA CYS A 431 0.72 14.01 -12.51
C CYS A 431 0.48 13.99 -11.00
N LEU A 432 1.54 14.05 -10.19
CA LEU A 432 1.42 14.12 -8.74
C LEU A 432 0.65 15.37 -8.29
N ASN A 433 0.89 16.53 -8.91
CA ASN A 433 0.16 17.77 -8.61
C ASN A 433 -1.35 17.61 -8.85
N LEU A 434 -1.76 16.85 -9.88
CA LEU A 434 -3.17 16.55 -10.17
C LEU A 434 -3.79 15.49 -9.24
N ILE A 435 -3.02 14.81 -8.40
CA ILE A 435 -3.52 13.90 -7.34
C ILE A 435 -3.47 14.59 -5.98
N ARG A 436 -2.44 15.41 -5.74
CA ARG A 436 -2.13 16.03 -4.45
C ARG A 436 -1.47 17.39 -4.68
N ILE A 437 -2.21 18.47 -4.48
CA ILE A 437 -1.69 19.82 -4.73
C ILE A 437 -0.42 20.16 -3.92
N GLN A 438 -0.25 19.57 -2.73
CA GLN A 438 0.96 19.78 -1.92
C GLN A 438 2.26 19.34 -2.61
N THR A 439 2.21 18.48 -3.63
CA THR A 439 3.41 18.04 -4.35
C THR A 439 3.97 19.10 -5.27
N MET A 440 3.28 20.24 -5.47
CA MET A 440 3.83 21.38 -6.21
C MET A 440 5.15 21.88 -5.60
N LEU A 441 5.35 21.67 -4.29
CA LEU A 441 6.60 21.94 -3.60
C LEU A 441 7.80 21.10 -4.11
N LEU A 442 7.56 20.07 -4.93
CA LEU A 442 8.63 19.31 -5.58
C LEU A 442 9.22 20.05 -6.80
N GLU A 443 8.53 21.03 -7.38
CA GLU A 443 9.02 21.75 -8.56
C GLU A 443 10.32 22.55 -8.30
N PRO A 444 10.42 23.35 -7.21
CA PRO A 444 11.70 23.99 -6.85
C PRO A 444 12.82 22.96 -6.64
N VAL A 445 12.49 21.79 -6.09
CA VAL A 445 13.46 20.70 -5.86
C VAL A 445 13.98 20.15 -7.19
N LEU A 446 13.12 19.99 -8.20
CA LEU A 446 13.55 19.59 -9.54
C LEU A 446 14.54 20.59 -10.14
N VAL A 447 14.29 21.89 -9.97
CA VAL A 447 15.22 22.94 -10.43
C VAL A 447 16.57 22.81 -9.71
N VAL A 448 16.57 22.61 -8.38
CA VAL A 448 17.80 22.38 -7.62
C VAL A 448 18.54 21.12 -8.09
N LEU A 449 17.84 20.01 -8.34
CA LEU A 449 18.44 18.78 -8.85
C LEU A 449 19.07 18.97 -10.24
N LEU A 450 18.42 19.75 -11.11
CA LEU A 450 18.95 20.12 -12.42
C LEU A 450 20.23 20.97 -12.30
N LEU A 451 20.24 21.95 -11.38
CA LEU A 451 21.40 22.78 -11.08
C LEU A 451 22.58 21.96 -10.55
N ILE A 452 22.32 21.06 -9.60
CA ILE A 452 23.35 20.15 -9.05
C ILE A 452 23.94 19.28 -10.16
N ARG A 453 23.09 18.72 -11.02
CA ARG A 453 23.52 17.76 -12.04
C ARG A 453 24.27 18.42 -13.20
N TYR A 454 23.78 19.54 -13.71
CA TYR A 454 24.34 20.23 -14.87
C TYR A 454 25.09 21.50 -14.47
N TRP A 455 25.66 21.51 -13.27
CA TRP A 455 26.47 22.61 -12.77
C TRP A 455 27.54 23.03 -13.80
N LYS A 456 27.63 24.33 -14.08
CA LYS A 456 28.49 24.96 -15.12
C LYS A 456 28.20 24.55 -16.57
N GLN A 457 27.18 23.73 -16.84
CA GLN A 457 26.81 23.26 -18.19
C GLN A 457 25.49 23.89 -18.66
N TYR A 458 25.47 25.22 -18.79
CA TYR A 458 24.25 26.00 -19.04
C TYR A 458 23.41 25.51 -20.23
N LYS A 459 24.03 25.15 -21.36
CA LYS A 459 23.30 24.60 -22.53
C LYS A 459 22.47 23.36 -22.17
N LYS A 460 23.04 22.44 -21.40
CA LYS A 460 22.35 21.22 -20.97
C LYS A 460 21.31 21.49 -19.89
N LEU A 461 21.61 22.44 -18.99
CA LEU A 461 20.67 22.90 -17.97
C LEU A 461 19.39 23.45 -18.63
N PHE A 462 19.51 24.36 -19.59
CA PHE A 462 18.36 24.92 -20.31
C PHE A 462 17.61 23.87 -21.14
N GLN A 463 18.31 22.93 -21.79
CA GLN A 463 17.67 21.80 -22.48
C GLN A 463 16.85 20.94 -21.51
N ALA A 464 17.41 20.58 -20.36
CA ALA A 464 16.73 19.75 -19.37
C ALA A 464 15.56 20.50 -18.71
N LEU A 465 15.71 21.80 -18.46
CA LEU A 465 14.64 22.68 -17.98
C LEU A 465 13.49 22.77 -19.00
N GLY A 466 13.82 22.97 -20.28
CA GLY A 466 12.83 22.99 -21.36
C GLY A 466 12.05 21.67 -21.46
N LEU A 467 12.71 20.52 -21.27
CA LEU A 467 12.04 19.21 -21.23
C LEU A 467 11.11 19.05 -20.02
N VAL A 468 11.52 19.53 -18.83
CA VAL A 468 10.66 19.51 -17.63
C VAL A 468 9.44 20.41 -17.85
N LEU A 469 9.65 21.64 -18.32
CA LEU A 469 8.58 22.60 -18.60
C LEU A 469 7.62 22.07 -19.66
N LEU A 470 8.12 21.46 -20.74
CA LEU A 470 7.28 20.83 -21.75
C LEU A 470 6.36 19.77 -21.13
N ALA A 471 6.89 18.89 -20.27
CA ALA A 471 6.09 17.86 -19.63
C ALA A 471 5.06 18.44 -18.65
N LEU A 472 5.44 19.46 -17.86
CA LEU A 472 4.51 20.17 -16.97
C LEU A 472 3.36 20.81 -17.75
N VAL A 473 3.66 21.52 -18.83
CA VAL A 473 2.65 22.15 -19.69
C VAL A 473 1.70 21.11 -20.27
N LEU A 474 2.23 20.01 -20.83
CA LEU A 474 1.40 18.96 -21.44
C LEU A 474 0.37 18.37 -20.46
N VAL A 475 0.73 18.20 -19.19
CA VAL A 475 -0.16 17.63 -18.17
C VAL A 475 -1.07 18.69 -17.52
N LEU A 476 -0.53 19.84 -17.14
CA LEU A 476 -1.26 20.82 -16.32
C LEU A 476 -2.11 21.77 -17.16
N SER A 477 -1.68 22.14 -18.37
CA SER A 477 -2.38 23.17 -19.15
C SER A 477 -3.82 22.82 -19.50
N PRO A 478 -4.19 21.56 -19.86
CA PRO A 478 -5.59 21.25 -20.18
C PRO A 478 -6.53 21.45 -18.98
N VAL A 479 -6.09 21.05 -17.78
CA VAL A 479 -6.86 21.23 -16.54
C VAL A 479 -6.95 22.70 -16.18
N LEU A 480 -5.83 23.42 -16.20
CA LEU A 480 -5.77 24.85 -15.88
C LEU A 480 -6.66 25.69 -16.80
N MET A 481 -6.65 25.40 -18.10
CA MET A 481 -7.49 26.10 -19.08
C MET A 481 -8.98 25.83 -18.83
N ARG A 482 -9.36 24.58 -18.55
CA ARG A 482 -10.74 24.24 -18.20
C ARG A 482 -11.18 24.95 -16.93
N ASN A 483 -10.39 24.87 -15.86
CA ASN A 483 -10.74 25.48 -14.58
C ASN A 483 -10.86 27.01 -14.71
N HIS A 484 -9.92 27.67 -15.39
CA HIS A 484 -10.02 29.11 -15.66
C HIS A 484 -11.28 29.48 -16.46
N SER A 485 -11.74 28.63 -17.39
CA SER A 485 -12.99 28.91 -18.12
C SER A 485 -14.25 28.84 -17.26
N ILE A 486 -14.19 28.16 -16.11
CA ILE A 486 -15.29 28.01 -15.16
C ILE A 486 -15.21 29.09 -14.08
N THR A 487 -14.01 29.32 -13.52
CA THR A 487 -13.82 30.13 -12.31
C THR A 487 -13.22 31.51 -12.55
N GLY A 488 -12.64 31.74 -13.73
CA GLY A 488 -11.83 32.93 -14.03
C GLY A 488 -10.40 32.88 -13.48
N VAL A 489 -10.01 31.85 -12.72
CA VAL A 489 -8.69 31.74 -12.07
C VAL A 489 -7.94 30.49 -12.51
N TYR A 490 -6.62 30.62 -12.74
CA TYR A 490 -5.75 29.48 -13.03
C TYR A 490 -5.43 28.69 -11.74
N TRP A 491 -6.24 27.69 -11.43
CA TRP A 491 -6.05 26.82 -10.28
C TRP A 491 -6.22 25.34 -10.64
N LEU A 492 -5.44 24.44 -10.01
CA LEU A 492 -5.40 23.00 -10.34
C LEU A 492 -6.50 22.18 -9.67
N ASP A 493 -6.96 22.63 -8.49
CA ASP A 493 -7.93 21.93 -7.65
C ASP A 493 -9.21 22.77 -7.54
N ASP A 494 -10.20 22.30 -6.79
CA ASP A 494 -11.40 23.09 -6.47
C ASP A 494 -11.04 24.20 -5.44
N PRO A 495 -11.20 25.50 -5.77
CA PRO A 495 -10.90 26.59 -4.85
C PRO A 495 -11.65 26.47 -3.52
N ALA A 496 -12.88 25.93 -3.51
CA ALA A 496 -13.65 25.69 -2.29
C ALA A 496 -12.97 24.66 -1.38
N THR A 497 -12.28 23.66 -1.93
CA THR A 497 -11.50 22.72 -1.11
C THR A 497 -10.24 23.35 -0.51
N SER A 498 -9.69 24.37 -1.18
CA SER A 498 -8.56 25.16 -0.67
C SER A 498 -8.99 26.20 0.38
N SER A 499 -10.30 26.43 0.56
CA SER A 499 -10.79 27.43 1.50
C SER A 499 -10.44 27.12 2.95
N ALA A 500 -10.16 25.86 3.30
CA ALA A 500 -9.73 25.46 4.64
C ALA A 500 -8.21 25.62 4.85
N LEU A 501 -7.44 25.98 3.83
CA LEU A 501 -5.99 26.07 3.93
C LEU A 501 -5.54 27.14 4.92
N TYR A 502 -6.16 28.33 4.92
CA TYR A 502 -5.81 29.39 5.88
C TYR A 502 -6.02 28.95 7.33
N SER A 503 -7.07 28.17 7.61
CA SER A 503 -7.37 27.73 8.98
C SER A 503 -6.32 26.78 9.53
N PHE A 504 -5.55 26.10 8.67
CA PHE A 504 -4.42 25.28 9.11
C PHE A 504 -3.24 26.10 9.62
N PHE A 505 -3.18 27.39 9.28
CA PHE A 505 -2.17 28.32 9.80
C PHE A 505 -2.64 29.08 11.05
N LEU A 506 -3.91 28.95 11.42
CA LEU A 506 -4.46 29.58 12.61
C LEU A 506 -4.33 28.65 13.84
N ASP A 507 -3.90 29.20 14.96
CA ASP A 507 -3.85 28.61 16.30
C ASP A 507 -4.37 29.61 17.36
N GLU A 508 -4.38 29.21 18.64
CA GLU A 508 -4.79 30.10 19.76
C GLU A 508 -3.98 31.40 19.85
N ASN A 509 -2.79 31.47 19.22
CA ASN A 509 -1.95 32.68 19.17
C ASN A 509 -2.27 33.58 17.97
N THR A 510 -3.21 33.20 17.11
CA THR A 510 -3.60 33.92 15.88
C THR A 510 -5.01 34.51 15.94
N ASP A 511 -5.66 34.48 17.11
CA ASP A 511 -7.04 34.94 17.30
C ASP A 511 -7.25 36.43 16.93
N ASP A 512 -6.18 37.23 17.00
CA ASP A 512 -6.20 38.67 16.65
C ASP A 512 -5.94 38.96 15.16
N LEU A 513 -5.76 37.94 14.31
CA LEU A 513 -5.50 38.15 12.88
C LEU A 513 -6.75 38.59 12.11
N ASP A 514 -6.56 39.57 11.23
CA ASP A 514 -7.64 40.02 10.33
C ASP A 514 -7.82 39.02 9.19
N ILE A 515 -9.00 38.40 9.13
CA ILE A 515 -9.37 37.39 8.15
C ILE A 515 -10.30 38.04 7.12
N PRO A 516 -9.85 38.27 5.88
CA PRO A 516 -10.68 38.84 4.82
C PRO A 516 -11.99 38.07 4.61
N THR A 517 -13.09 38.81 4.41
CA THR A 517 -14.37 38.25 3.98
C THR A 517 -14.28 37.71 2.55
N VAL A 518 -15.08 36.70 2.24
CA VAL A 518 -15.04 35.99 0.95
C VAL A 518 -16.38 36.12 0.26
N GLU A 519 -16.38 36.64 -0.96
CA GLU A 519 -17.56 36.70 -1.83
C GLU A 519 -17.35 35.91 -3.13
N THR A 520 -16.11 35.85 -3.63
CA THR A 520 -15.74 35.15 -4.87
C THR A 520 -14.69 34.05 -4.65
N GLU A 521 -14.47 33.18 -5.64
CA GLU A 521 -13.41 32.16 -5.57
C GLU A 521 -11.99 32.77 -5.58
N GLU A 522 -11.82 33.92 -6.23
CA GLU A 522 -10.56 34.68 -6.18
C GLU A 522 -10.28 35.20 -4.76
N ASP A 523 -11.32 35.66 -4.04
CA ASP A 523 -11.20 36.11 -2.66
C ASP A 523 -10.75 34.98 -1.73
N ILE A 524 -11.17 33.73 -1.99
CA ILE A 524 -10.71 32.55 -1.22
C ILE A 524 -9.18 32.43 -1.31
N LEU A 525 -8.63 32.53 -2.52
CA LEU A 525 -7.19 32.40 -2.73
C LEU A 525 -6.43 33.58 -2.13
N ASN A 526 -6.93 34.80 -2.33
CA ASN A 526 -6.34 36.02 -1.77
C ASN A 526 -6.34 36.00 -0.24
N ARG A 527 -7.41 35.52 0.40
CA ARG A 527 -7.49 35.31 1.85
C ARG A 527 -6.45 34.30 2.33
N ASN A 528 -6.30 33.17 1.64
CA ASN A 528 -5.29 32.18 2.01
C ASN A 528 -3.89 32.79 2.00
N ILE A 529 -3.55 33.55 0.95
CA ILE A 529 -2.25 34.22 0.82
C ILE A 529 -2.07 35.28 1.91
N SER A 530 -3.10 36.09 2.19
CA SER A 530 -3.01 37.15 3.18
C SER A 530 -2.80 36.61 4.59
N VAL A 531 -3.55 35.57 4.99
CA VAL A 531 -3.40 34.92 6.31
C VAL A 531 -2.02 34.30 6.44
N ILE A 532 -1.56 33.53 5.44
CA ILE A 532 -0.21 32.94 5.46
C ILE A 532 0.87 34.02 5.63
N LYS A 533 0.75 35.13 4.89
CA LYS A 533 1.68 36.25 4.99
C LYS A 533 1.65 36.90 6.38
N GLN A 534 0.47 37.11 6.95
CA GLN A 534 0.33 37.67 8.31
C GLN A 534 0.99 36.75 9.35
N VAL A 535 0.67 35.45 9.35
CA VAL A 535 1.25 34.46 10.27
C VAL A 535 2.78 34.41 10.15
N LEU A 536 3.32 34.44 8.93
CA LEU A 536 4.78 34.47 8.71
C LEU A 536 5.46 35.73 9.29
N THR A 537 4.75 36.85 9.35
CA THR A 537 5.30 38.12 9.86
C THR A 537 5.08 38.33 11.35
N GLN A 538 3.96 37.85 11.90
CA GLN A 538 3.54 38.14 13.27
C GLN A 538 3.79 36.95 14.22
N ASN A 539 3.68 35.70 13.73
CA ASN A 539 3.71 34.47 14.54
C ASN A 539 4.73 33.42 14.04
N PHE A 540 5.89 33.88 13.55
CA PHE A 540 6.91 32.99 12.96
C PHE A 540 7.46 31.93 13.93
N GLY A 541 7.70 32.29 15.20
CA GLY A 541 8.26 31.39 16.21
C GLY A 541 7.36 30.18 16.52
N PRO A 542 6.10 30.40 16.95
CA PRO A 542 5.11 29.34 17.16
C PRO A 542 4.87 28.48 15.91
N LEU A 543 4.85 29.10 14.73
CA LEU A 543 4.73 28.38 13.46
C LEU A 543 5.89 27.40 13.26
N VAL A 544 7.15 27.83 13.45
CA VAL A 544 8.33 26.96 13.32
C VAL A 544 8.30 25.81 14.34
N LEU A 545 7.85 26.06 15.57
CA LEU A 545 7.69 25.01 16.58
C LEU A 545 6.65 23.97 16.13
N SER A 546 5.49 24.42 15.64
CA SER A 546 4.42 23.56 15.13
C SER A 546 4.86 22.76 13.89
N MET A 547 5.68 23.37 13.02
CA MET A 547 6.30 22.68 11.89
C MET A 547 7.28 21.60 12.37
N ALA A 548 8.14 21.91 13.34
CA ALA A 548 9.09 20.94 13.90
C ALA A 548 8.37 19.77 14.57
N ASP A 549 7.29 20.05 15.29
CA ASP A 549 6.45 19.08 15.98
C ASP A 549 5.79 18.10 14.99
N ASN A 550 5.13 18.62 13.95
CA ASN A 550 4.54 17.80 12.88
C ASN A 550 5.60 17.03 12.06
N PHE A 551 6.76 17.62 11.82
CA PHE A 551 7.86 16.95 11.13
C PHE A 551 8.40 15.76 11.95
N LEU A 552 8.60 15.95 13.27
CA LEU A 552 9.05 14.88 14.17
C LEU A 552 7.98 13.81 14.33
N HIS A 553 6.70 14.17 14.33
CA HIS A 553 5.60 13.21 14.30
C HIS A 553 5.64 12.31 13.05
N ASN A 554 5.91 12.87 11.87
CA ASN A 554 6.13 12.09 10.64
C ASN A 554 7.35 11.16 10.75
N VAL A 555 8.43 11.61 11.41
CA VAL A 555 9.61 10.77 11.67
C VAL A 555 9.28 9.61 12.62
N ILE A 556 8.53 9.85 13.69
CA ILE A 556 8.05 8.82 14.61
C ILE A 556 7.17 7.81 13.86
N SER A 557 6.18 8.30 13.10
CA SER A 557 5.29 7.47 12.28
C SER A 557 6.06 6.57 11.31
N THR A 558 7.15 7.09 10.73
CA THR A 558 8.02 6.33 9.83
C THR A 558 8.87 5.30 10.57
N ILE A 559 9.57 5.68 11.65
CA ILE A 559 10.44 4.75 12.41
C ILE A 559 9.61 3.61 13.02
N LEU A 560 8.43 3.93 13.55
CA LEU A 560 7.54 2.98 14.22
C LEU A 560 6.77 2.06 13.26
N ILE A 561 7.02 2.13 11.94
CA ILE A 561 6.64 1.06 11.00
C ILE A 561 7.27 -0.27 11.45
N PHE A 562 8.49 -0.23 11.99
CA PHE A 562 9.08 -1.40 12.62
C PHE A 562 8.66 -1.47 14.09
N PRO A 563 8.07 -2.59 14.53
CA PRO A 563 7.36 -2.63 15.78
C PRO A 563 8.29 -2.60 16.99
N VAL A 564 7.95 -1.76 17.97
CA VAL A 564 8.69 -1.60 19.24
C VAL A 564 7.75 -1.87 20.43
N ARG A 565 7.37 -3.13 20.64
CA ARG A 565 6.43 -3.53 21.70
C ARG A 565 6.90 -4.68 22.59
N LEU A 566 8.20 -4.97 22.58
CA LEU A 566 8.76 -6.01 23.43
C LEU A 566 8.79 -5.54 24.90
N GLY A 567 8.26 -6.37 25.80
CA GLY A 567 8.17 -6.04 27.23
C GLY A 567 6.94 -5.22 27.63
N ASN A 568 6.03 -4.91 26.69
CA ASN A 568 4.77 -4.21 26.98
C ASN A 568 3.64 -5.14 27.48
N GLN A 569 3.97 -6.35 27.96
CA GLN A 569 3.00 -7.34 28.44
C GLN A 569 1.95 -7.75 27.38
N ILE A 570 2.39 -7.90 26.13
CA ILE A 570 1.54 -8.26 24.98
C ILE A 570 1.47 -9.79 24.85
N ASP A 571 0.29 -10.31 24.50
CA ASP A 571 0.12 -11.74 24.21
C ASP A 571 0.89 -12.15 22.95
N PHE A 572 1.37 -13.40 22.91
CA PHE A 572 2.19 -13.87 21.80
C PHE A 572 1.46 -13.81 20.45
N LEU A 573 0.14 -14.06 20.42
CA LEU A 573 -0.62 -14.01 19.17
C LEU A 573 -0.74 -12.59 18.60
N SER A 574 -0.75 -11.56 19.45
CA SER A 574 -0.77 -10.15 19.04
C SER A 574 0.55 -9.67 18.39
N TYR A 575 1.61 -10.47 18.45
CA TYR A 575 2.81 -10.29 17.62
C TYR A 575 2.67 -10.85 16.20
N LEU A 576 1.66 -11.70 15.95
CA LEU A 576 1.41 -12.35 14.67
C LEU A 576 0.13 -11.85 14.00
N GLN A 577 -0.77 -11.21 14.74
CA GLN A 577 -2.07 -10.73 14.26
C GLN A 577 -2.30 -9.25 14.57
N ILE A 578 -3.14 -8.63 13.76
CA ILE A 578 -3.56 -7.24 13.90
C ILE A 578 -5.08 -7.24 14.10
N ASP A 579 -5.48 -6.92 15.32
CA ASP A 579 -6.85 -7.07 15.85
C ASP A 579 -7.34 -5.82 16.57
N GLU A 580 -6.43 -4.96 17.02
CA GLU A 580 -6.72 -3.68 17.66
C GLU A 580 -5.86 -2.55 17.09
N PRO A 581 -6.32 -1.29 17.11
CA PRO A 581 -5.60 -0.14 16.53
C PRO A 581 -4.47 0.35 17.45
N PHE A 582 -3.65 -0.56 18.01
CA PHE A 582 -2.64 -0.21 19.01
C PHE A 582 -1.66 0.88 18.57
N TRP A 583 -1.48 1.09 17.27
CA TRP A 583 -0.56 2.07 16.69
C TRP A 583 -1.17 3.44 16.45
N SER A 584 -2.46 3.68 16.76
CA SER A 584 -3.11 4.97 16.47
C SER A 584 -2.36 6.14 17.08
N GLU A 585 -1.72 5.90 18.22
CA GLU A 585 -0.83 6.82 18.94
C GLU A 585 0.56 6.18 19.11
N VAL A 586 1.49 6.92 19.74
CA VAL A 586 2.79 6.38 20.11
C VAL A 586 2.60 5.21 21.09
N TYR A 587 2.75 4.00 20.57
CA TYR A 587 2.31 2.77 21.23
C TYR A 587 3.38 2.09 22.10
N SER A 588 4.60 2.62 22.09
CA SER A 588 5.71 2.07 22.84
C SER A 588 5.84 2.71 24.22
N ARG A 589 5.81 1.92 25.29
CA ARG A 589 6.19 2.37 26.63
C ARG A 589 7.70 2.26 26.82
N ALA A 590 8.29 3.24 27.51
CA ALA A 590 9.70 3.22 27.87
C ALA A 590 9.99 2.02 28.79
N ASN A 591 10.74 1.05 28.28
CA ASN A 591 11.29 -0.06 29.05
C ASN A 591 12.58 -0.57 28.40
N PHE A 592 13.36 -1.34 29.16
CA PHE A 592 14.68 -1.80 28.70
C PHE A 592 14.62 -2.68 27.43
N LEU A 593 13.61 -3.56 27.31
CA LEU A 593 13.44 -4.42 26.14
C LEU A 593 13.02 -3.63 24.90
N ASN A 594 12.12 -2.66 25.05
CA ASN A 594 11.73 -1.76 23.96
C ASN A 594 12.90 -0.88 23.51
N PHE A 595 13.66 -0.32 24.45
CA PHE A 595 14.86 0.46 24.12
C PHE A 595 15.84 -0.39 23.29
N PHE A 596 16.08 -1.63 23.70
CA PHE A 596 16.95 -2.54 22.96
C PHE A 596 16.38 -2.92 21.58
N ASN A 597 15.08 -3.14 21.47
CA ASN A 597 14.40 -3.42 20.19
C ASN A 597 14.51 -2.22 19.22
N LEU A 598 14.20 -1.01 19.71
CA LEU A 598 14.39 0.22 18.96
C LEU A 598 15.84 0.35 18.49
N LEU A 599 16.82 0.16 19.39
CA LEU A 599 18.24 0.25 19.06
C LEU A 599 18.64 -0.77 17.98
N ILE A 600 18.13 -2.02 18.06
CA ILE A 600 18.33 -3.02 17.00
C ILE A 600 17.79 -2.51 15.66
N ASN A 601 16.55 -2.00 15.64
CA ASN A 601 15.94 -1.48 14.41
C ASN A 601 16.76 -0.33 13.82
N LEU A 602 17.20 0.63 14.65
CA LEU A 602 18.05 1.75 14.23
C LEU A 602 19.42 1.28 13.73
N ILE A 603 20.03 0.28 14.34
CA ILE A 603 21.28 -0.32 13.87
C ILE A 603 21.08 -0.97 12.50
N ILE A 604 20.02 -1.76 12.31
CA ILE A 604 19.72 -2.41 11.04
C ILE A 604 19.54 -1.35 9.95
N ILE A 605 18.71 -0.32 10.18
CA ILE A 605 18.50 0.79 9.24
C ILE A 605 19.83 1.49 8.92
N SER A 606 20.65 1.79 9.92
CA SER A 606 21.93 2.45 9.74
C SER A 606 22.92 1.61 8.93
N VAL A 607 22.93 0.28 9.11
CA VAL A 607 23.72 -0.64 8.28
C VAL A 607 23.26 -0.55 6.84
N GLY A 608 21.94 -0.56 6.60
CA GLY A 608 21.38 -0.43 5.26
C GLY A 608 21.72 0.87 4.54
N ILE A 609 21.62 2.01 5.25
CA ILE A 609 22.07 3.32 4.73
C ILE A 609 23.56 3.27 4.39
N GLY A 610 24.38 2.77 5.32
CA GLY A 610 25.83 2.67 5.14
C GLY A 610 26.22 1.78 3.95
N SER A 611 25.54 0.66 3.75
CA SER A 611 25.76 -0.26 2.64
C SER A 611 25.30 0.29 1.30
N ALA A 612 24.13 0.94 1.23
CA ALA A 612 23.66 1.60 0.02
C ALA A 612 24.57 2.80 -0.36
N ALA A 613 25.06 3.54 0.64
CA ALA A 613 25.92 4.70 0.42
C ALA A 613 27.30 4.32 -0.13
N LYS A 614 27.86 3.19 0.30
CA LYS A 614 29.10 2.64 -0.30
C LYS A 614 28.93 2.29 -1.77
N LYS A 615 27.72 1.91 -2.19
CA LYS A 615 27.40 1.56 -3.58
C LYS A 615 27.18 2.81 -4.43
N HIS A 616 26.41 3.78 -3.94
CA HIS A 616 26.19 5.07 -4.63
C HIS A 616 25.61 6.14 -3.70
N LEU A 617 26.48 6.87 -3.00
CA LEU A 617 26.13 7.94 -2.05
C LEU A 617 25.14 8.98 -2.62
N PRO A 618 25.28 9.51 -3.85
CA PRO A 618 24.33 10.51 -4.35
C PRO A 618 22.89 10.02 -4.44
N ALA A 619 22.67 8.72 -4.69
CA ALA A 619 21.32 8.16 -4.75
C ALA A 619 20.70 8.09 -3.35
N VAL A 620 21.50 7.72 -2.34
CA VAL A 620 21.06 7.69 -0.94
C VAL A 620 20.72 9.10 -0.45
N LEU A 621 21.58 10.09 -0.73
CA LEU A 621 21.32 11.48 -0.37
C LEU A 621 20.07 12.03 -1.05
N LEU A 622 19.84 11.67 -2.32
CA LEU A 622 18.63 12.08 -3.05
C LEU A 622 17.37 11.53 -2.40
N VAL A 623 17.38 10.24 -2.05
CA VAL A 623 16.24 9.58 -1.40
C VAL A 623 15.95 10.17 -0.01
N LEU A 624 16.99 10.38 0.81
CA LEU A 624 16.84 10.99 2.13
C LEU A 624 16.41 12.46 2.03
N GLY A 625 16.96 13.22 1.08
CA GLY A 625 16.55 14.59 0.82
C GLY A 625 15.09 14.66 0.38
N PHE A 626 14.65 13.76 -0.49
CA PHE A 626 13.25 13.67 -0.91
C PHE A 626 12.32 13.38 0.27
N TYR A 627 12.69 12.45 1.17
CA TYR A 627 11.94 12.19 2.41
C TYR A 627 11.78 13.46 3.26
N CYS A 628 12.89 14.18 3.51
CA CYS A 628 12.85 15.40 4.32
C CYS A 628 11.98 16.49 3.69
N ILE A 629 12.11 16.73 2.39
CA ILE A 629 11.32 17.75 1.67
C ILE A 629 9.85 17.36 1.68
N TYR A 630 9.53 16.09 1.41
CA TYR A 630 8.14 15.62 1.39
C TYR A 630 7.51 15.69 2.80
N SER A 631 8.23 15.27 3.84
CA SER A 631 7.75 15.41 5.23
C SER A 631 7.58 16.87 5.63
N LEU A 632 8.50 17.75 5.22
CA LEU A 632 8.40 19.18 5.47
C LEU A 632 7.19 19.78 4.75
N SER A 633 6.85 19.32 3.54
CA SER A 633 5.71 19.84 2.77
C SER A 633 4.38 19.74 3.52
N SER A 634 4.17 18.68 4.30
CA SER A 634 2.97 18.54 5.14
C SER A 634 3.11 19.29 6.46
N ALA A 635 4.30 19.23 7.07
CA ALA A 635 4.58 19.93 8.33
C ALA A 635 4.44 21.47 8.21
N LEU A 636 4.73 22.04 7.03
CA LEU A 636 4.55 23.48 6.74
C LEU A 636 3.11 23.97 6.95
N VAL A 637 2.13 23.08 6.74
CA VAL A 637 0.70 23.36 6.92
C VAL A 637 0.15 22.64 8.16
N ARG A 638 1.01 22.28 9.12
CA ARG A 638 0.65 21.67 10.41
C ARG A 638 -0.16 20.36 10.29
N ILE A 639 0.09 19.59 9.23
CA ILE A 639 -0.50 18.24 9.07
C ILE A 639 0.58 17.17 9.02
N SER A 640 0.34 16.07 9.73
CA SER A 640 1.27 14.95 9.89
C SER A 640 0.51 13.64 10.12
N GLY A 641 1.22 12.52 10.19
CA GLY A 641 0.62 11.21 10.43
C GLY A 641 0.48 10.39 9.17
N TRP A 642 -0.18 9.22 9.27
CA TRP A 642 -0.13 8.18 8.24
C TRP A 642 -0.55 8.69 6.86
N ARG A 643 -1.60 9.51 6.82
CA ARG A 643 -2.22 9.98 5.57
C ARG A 643 -1.28 10.84 4.74
N PHE A 644 -0.44 11.62 5.41
CA PHE A 644 0.43 12.58 4.74
C PHE A 644 1.80 12.01 4.45
N ILE A 645 2.32 11.09 5.28
CA ILE A 645 3.68 10.53 5.10
C ILE A 645 3.74 9.24 4.25
N GLN A 646 2.61 8.57 4.02
CA GLN A 646 2.51 7.31 3.25
C GLN A 646 3.26 7.29 1.91
N PRO A 647 3.37 8.39 1.14
CA PRO A 647 4.12 8.37 -0.11
C PRO A 647 5.63 8.15 0.02
N VAL A 648 6.22 8.39 1.20
CA VAL A 648 7.68 8.32 1.42
C VAL A 648 8.11 7.46 2.61
N ASP A 649 7.19 7.02 3.47
CA ASP A 649 7.54 6.26 4.68
C ASP A 649 8.17 4.88 4.40
N TRP A 650 7.89 4.27 3.24
CA TRP A 650 8.50 3.02 2.79
C TRP A 650 10.02 3.08 2.63
N LEU A 651 10.61 4.28 2.63
CA LEU A 651 12.07 4.47 2.59
C LEU A 651 12.77 3.84 3.77
N ILE A 652 12.16 3.87 4.96
CA ILE A 652 12.74 3.19 6.13
C ILE A 652 12.72 1.67 5.97
N ILE A 653 11.68 1.14 5.31
CA ILE A 653 11.55 -0.29 4.97
C ILE A 653 12.67 -0.68 4.01
N ALA A 654 13.02 0.19 3.06
CA ALA A 654 14.13 -0.05 2.12
C ALA A 654 15.46 -0.17 2.85
N PHE A 655 15.81 0.79 3.70
CA PHE A 655 17.07 0.75 4.44
C PHE A 655 17.11 -0.39 5.46
N TYR A 656 16.01 -0.67 6.16
CA TYR A 656 15.93 -1.85 7.02
C TYR A 656 16.16 -3.15 6.24
N SER A 657 15.53 -3.30 5.06
CA SER A 657 15.70 -4.48 4.19
C SER A 657 17.16 -4.70 3.80
N PHE A 658 17.88 -3.62 3.44
CA PHE A 658 19.29 -3.71 3.06
C PHE A 658 20.17 -4.09 4.25
N GLY A 659 19.94 -3.48 5.41
CA GLY A 659 20.67 -3.79 6.63
C GLY A 659 20.45 -5.22 7.10
N LEU A 660 19.20 -5.70 7.05
CA LEU A 660 18.83 -7.07 7.41
C LEU A 660 19.57 -8.08 6.53
N ILE A 661 19.57 -7.87 5.21
CA ILE A 661 20.29 -8.75 4.27
C ILE A 661 21.79 -8.77 4.56
N ASP A 662 22.41 -7.61 4.74
CA ASP A 662 23.86 -7.54 4.92
C ASP A 662 24.32 -8.11 6.26
N LEU A 663 23.55 -7.92 7.33
CA LEU A 663 23.80 -8.55 8.63
C LEU A 663 23.65 -10.07 8.54
N LEU A 664 22.57 -10.57 7.94
CA LEU A 664 22.33 -12.02 7.81
C LEU A 664 23.35 -12.69 6.87
N ARG A 665 23.69 -12.06 5.73
CA ARG A 665 24.73 -12.55 4.80
C ARG A 665 26.08 -12.63 5.50
N THR A 666 26.44 -11.60 6.26
CA THR A 666 27.72 -11.56 6.99
C THR A 666 27.75 -12.58 8.12
N GLY A 667 26.64 -12.73 8.86
CA GLY A 667 26.49 -13.75 9.91
C GLY A 667 26.60 -15.17 9.37
N LEU A 668 25.87 -15.50 8.30
CA LEU A 668 25.92 -16.83 7.65
C LEU A 668 27.32 -17.15 7.10
N SER A 669 27.98 -16.16 6.50
CA SER A 669 29.36 -16.31 6.03
C SER A 669 30.33 -16.57 7.19
N SER A 670 30.20 -15.85 8.31
CA SER A 670 31.10 -15.98 9.45
C SER A 670 30.88 -17.26 10.26
N LEU A 671 29.64 -17.70 10.43
CA LEU A 671 29.29 -18.86 11.27
C LEU A 671 29.43 -20.19 10.52
N PHE A 672 28.94 -20.25 9.28
CA PHE A 672 28.85 -21.49 8.51
C PHE A 672 29.80 -21.53 7.31
N GLY A 673 30.56 -20.47 7.06
CA GLY A 673 31.37 -20.35 5.85
C GLY A 673 30.52 -20.30 4.58
N LEU A 674 29.21 -20.02 4.68
CA LEU A 674 28.27 -19.91 3.57
C LEU A 674 28.36 -18.53 2.91
N GLY A 675 29.59 -18.12 2.57
CA GLY A 675 29.81 -16.90 1.81
C GLY A 675 29.18 -17.05 0.42
N VAL A 676 28.13 -16.27 0.14
CA VAL A 676 27.71 -16.02 -1.25
C VAL A 676 28.82 -15.19 -1.86
N SER A 677 29.66 -15.84 -2.67
CA SER A 677 30.71 -15.16 -3.42
C SER A 677 30.07 -14.13 -4.36
N ASP A 678 30.77 -13.02 -4.64
CA ASP A 678 30.30 -12.05 -5.65
C ASP A 678 30.19 -12.66 -7.06
N ALA A 679 30.75 -13.88 -7.25
CA ALA A 679 30.57 -14.72 -8.44
C ALA A 679 29.11 -15.21 -8.64
N ASP A 680 28.29 -15.25 -7.58
CA ASP A 680 26.86 -15.56 -7.68
C ASP A 680 26.08 -14.31 -8.13
N HIS A 681 26.35 -13.91 -9.36
CA HIS A 681 25.94 -12.64 -9.97
C HIS A 681 24.44 -12.38 -9.95
N PHE A 682 23.58 -13.37 -9.72
CA PHE A 682 22.13 -13.20 -9.87
C PHE A 682 21.49 -12.40 -8.73
N LEU A 683 21.66 -12.82 -7.46
CA LEU A 683 20.96 -12.21 -6.31
C LEU A 683 21.72 -10.99 -5.75
N ALA A 684 23.05 -11.02 -5.79
CA ALA A 684 23.91 -9.94 -5.33
C ALA A 684 24.07 -8.81 -6.37
N GLN A 685 23.43 -8.93 -7.55
CA GLN A 685 23.60 -7.96 -8.64
C GLN A 685 23.20 -6.56 -8.22
N TYR A 686 24.16 -5.65 -8.24
CA TYR A 686 23.97 -4.22 -8.13
C TYR A 686 24.03 -3.59 -9.52
N SER A 687 23.10 -2.69 -9.87
CA SER A 687 23.16 -1.92 -11.11
C SER A 687 24.06 -0.70 -10.92
N SER A 688 25.36 -0.84 -11.17
CA SER A 688 26.35 0.22 -10.91
C SER A 688 26.13 1.46 -11.77
N GLU A 689 26.11 1.32 -13.10
CA GLU A 689 26.06 2.46 -14.02
C GLU A 689 25.21 2.18 -15.27
N ARG A 690 24.49 3.21 -15.72
CA ARG A 690 23.71 3.15 -16.97
C ARG A 690 24.45 3.89 -18.07
N LYS A 691 24.56 3.27 -19.25
CA LYS A 691 25.15 3.93 -20.41
C LYS A 691 24.32 5.14 -20.83
N PRO A 692 24.94 6.30 -21.13
CA PRO A 692 24.22 7.46 -21.61
C PRO A 692 23.58 7.15 -22.96
N ARG A 693 22.29 7.48 -23.10
CA ARG A 693 21.57 7.39 -24.37
C ARG A 693 21.27 8.79 -24.88
N PRO A 694 21.31 9.02 -26.20
CA PRO A 694 20.81 10.27 -26.76
C PRO A 694 19.31 10.38 -26.49
N LEU A 695 18.80 11.61 -26.39
CA LEU A 695 17.38 11.88 -26.28
C LEU A 695 16.64 11.21 -27.45
N ALA A 696 15.79 10.24 -27.13
CA ALA A 696 14.92 9.60 -28.11
C ALA A 696 13.62 10.39 -28.22
N TRP A 697 13.48 11.21 -29.26
CA TRP A 697 12.25 11.97 -29.52
C TRP A 697 11.00 11.09 -29.63
N SER A 698 11.14 9.84 -30.09
CA SER A 698 10.03 8.86 -30.05
C SER A 698 9.51 8.63 -28.63
N THR A 699 10.39 8.62 -27.62
CA THR A 699 9.96 8.50 -26.22
C THR A 699 9.25 9.77 -25.76
N VAL A 700 9.76 10.95 -26.13
CA VAL A 700 9.13 12.23 -25.79
C VAL A 700 7.74 12.33 -26.43
N ILE A 701 7.57 11.90 -27.68
CA ILE A 701 6.29 11.91 -28.38
C ILE A 701 5.31 10.92 -27.74
N VAL A 702 5.72 9.67 -27.50
CA VAL A 702 4.85 8.64 -26.91
C VAL A 702 4.43 9.03 -25.49
N PHE A 703 5.37 9.40 -24.62
CA PHE A 703 5.03 9.82 -23.26
C PHE A 703 4.39 11.20 -23.24
N GLY A 704 4.69 12.08 -24.19
CA GLY A 704 4.02 13.37 -24.34
C GLY A 704 2.55 13.22 -24.68
N LEU A 705 2.19 12.27 -25.56
CA LEU A 705 0.80 11.91 -25.82
C LEU A 705 0.13 11.34 -24.57
N VAL A 706 0.80 10.43 -23.85
CA VAL A 706 0.27 9.88 -22.57
C VAL A 706 0.04 10.99 -21.55
N PHE A 707 1.01 11.89 -21.36
CA PHE A 707 0.93 13.02 -20.43
C PHE A 707 -0.17 14.01 -20.83
N PHE A 708 -0.28 14.33 -22.10
CA PHE A 708 -1.35 15.17 -22.62
C PHE A 708 -2.72 14.54 -22.38
N ILE A 709 -2.92 13.27 -22.74
CA ILE A 709 -4.20 12.56 -22.51
C ILE A 709 -4.51 12.49 -21.01
N THR A 710 -3.49 12.27 -20.18
CA THR A 710 -3.65 12.23 -18.71
C THR A 710 -4.23 13.55 -18.17
N GLY A 711 -3.68 14.70 -18.60
CA GLY A 711 -4.17 16.01 -18.20
C GLY A 711 -5.48 16.41 -18.88
N ALA A 712 -5.64 16.05 -20.15
CA ALA A 712 -6.78 16.42 -20.98
C ALA A 712 -7.97 15.48 -20.82
N TYR A 713 -7.90 14.42 -20.01
CA TYR A 713 -8.95 13.41 -19.89
C TYR A 713 -10.33 14.02 -19.62
N ILE A 714 -10.45 14.89 -18.62
CA ILE A 714 -11.73 15.51 -18.25
C ILE A 714 -12.23 16.45 -19.36
N PRO A 715 -11.44 17.43 -19.86
CA PRO A 715 -11.85 18.26 -21.00
C PRO A 715 -12.24 17.44 -22.25
N LEU A 716 -11.46 16.42 -22.60
CA LEU A 716 -11.74 15.56 -23.75
C LEU A 716 -13.03 14.77 -23.57
N ARG A 717 -13.34 14.32 -22.34
CA ARG A 717 -14.62 13.66 -22.05
C ARG A 717 -15.79 14.60 -22.30
N GLU A 718 -15.70 15.85 -21.87
CA GLU A 718 -16.77 16.83 -22.06
C GLU A 718 -17.00 17.16 -23.53
N MET A 719 -15.91 17.27 -24.30
CA MET A 719 -15.98 17.65 -25.71
C MET A 719 -16.36 16.50 -26.64
N LEU A 720 -15.90 15.28 -26.36
CA LEU A 720 -15.97 14.16 -27.30
C LEU A 720 -17.07 13.15 -26.99
N LEU A 721 -17.51 13.04 -25.74
CA LEU A 721 -18.47 12.02 -25.31
C LEU A 721 -19.81 12.65 -24.93
N PRO A 722 -20.94 12.06 -25.38
CA PRO A 722 -22.25 12.55 -25.00
C PRO A 722 -22.49 12.43 -23.49
N VAL A 723 -23.44 13.21 -22.99
CA VAL A 723 -23.96 13.03 -21.64
C VAL A 723 -24.73 11.71 -21.57
N ALA A 724 -24.66 11.04 -20.42
CA ALA A 724 -25.26 9.73 -20.18
C ALA A 724 -26.19 9.78 -18.98
N TYR A 725 -27.08 10.77 -18.96
CA TYR A 725 -28.16 10.96 -18.00
C TYR A 725 -29.40 11.48 -18.76
N PRO A 726 -30.62 11.28 -18.24
CA PRO A 726 -31.83 11.66 -18.96
C PRO A 726 -32.00 13.18 -19.02
N ASP A 727 -32.42 13.68 -20.18
CA ASP A 727 -33.01 15.02 -20.30
C ASP A 727 -34.42 15.02 -19.71
N TYR A 728 -34.92 16.19 -19.30
CA TYR A 728 -36.26 16.34 -18.76
C TYR A 728 -36.81 17.76 -18.95
N THR A 729 -38.13 17.86 -18.95
CA THR A 729 -38.84 19.12 -18.71
C THR A 729 -39.54 19.09 -17.36
N ARG A 730 -39.86 20.27 -16.81
CA ARG A 730 -40.63 20.36 -15.55
C ARG A 730 -41.99 19.69 -15.69
N GLU A 731 -42.67 19.91 -16.81
CA GLU A 731 -43.97 19.32 -17.16
C GLU A 731 -43.90 17.80 -17.16
N GLU A 732 -42.92 17.20 -17.85
CA GLU A 732 -42.70 15.75 -17.86
C GLU A 732 -42.48 15.16 -16.46
N VAL A 733 -41.79 15.88 -15.58
CA VAL A 733 -41.56 15.44 -14.20
C VAL A 733 -42.85 15.51 -13.40
N CYS A 734 -43.62 16.60 -13.52
CA CYS A 734 -44.90 16.75 -12.83
C CYS A 734 -45.89 15.66 -13.30
N ASP A 735 -46.01 15.44 -14.61
CA ASP A 735 -46.88 14.44 -15.20
C ASP A 735 -46.54 13.03 -14.73
N ALA A 736 -45.24 12.70 -14.62
CA ALA A 736 -44.81 11.40 -14.10
C ALA A 736 -45.27 11.16 -12.64
N PHE A 737 -45.34 12.21 -11.82
CA PHE A 737 -45.90 12.09 -10.46
C PHE A 737 -47.43 11.98 -10.48
N GLN A 738 -48.10 12.72 -11.35
CA GLN A 738 -49.55 12.64 -11.54
C GLN A 738 -49.98 11.22 -11.93
N ASP A 739 -49.33 10.65 -12.96
CA ASP A 739 -49.58 9.29 -13.43
C ASP A 739 -49.29 8.23 -12.34
N ALA A 740 -48.24 8.44 -11.53
CA ALA A 740 -47.89 7.52 -10.45
C ALA A 740 -48.87 7.55 -9.27
N LEU A 741 -49.67 8.61 -9.12
CA LEU A 741 -50.68 8.73 -8.07
C LEU A 741 -52.01 8.06 -8.45
N VAL A 742 -52.35 8.00 -9.75
CA VAL A 742 -53.61 7.42 -10.25
C VAL A 742 -53.75 5.98 -9.81
N GLY A 743 -54.84 5.66 -9.11
CA GLY A 743 -55.11 4.33 -8.55
C GLY A 743 -54.16 3.89 -7.42
N SER A 744 -53.30 4.78 -6.91
CA SER A 744 -52.48 4.53 -5.72
C SER A 744 -53.25 4.84 -4.43
N SER A 745 -52.78 4.35 -3.29
CA SER A 745 -53.38 4.72 -1.98
C SER A 745 -53.22 6.21 -1.62
N LYS A 746 -52.53 6.99 -2.46
CA LYS A 746 -52.21 8.40 -2.28
C LYS A 746 -52.87 9.30 -3.33
N GLU A 747 -53.80 8.77 -4.12
CA GLU A 747 -54.49 9.50 -5.20
C GLU A 747 -55.12 10.83 -4.71
N TYR A 748 -55.48 10.95 -3.42
CA TYR A 748 -56.00 12.20 -2.84
C TYR A 748 -55.01 13.38 -2.89
N LEU A 749 -53.70 13.13 -3.00
CA LEU A 749 -52.66 14.16 -3.05
C LEU A 749 -52.47 14.78 -4.46
N GLN A 750 -53.25 14.34 -5.44
CA GLN A 750 -53.06 14.68 -6.84
C GLN A 750 -53.13 16.19 -7.10
N ALA A 751 -54.16 16.86 -6.56
CA ALA A 751 -54.34 18.31 -6.68
C ALA A 751 -53.23 19.09 -5.95
N ASP A 752 -52.90 18.69 -4.71
CA ASP A 752 -51.85 19.35 -3.92
C ASP A 752 -50.47 19.25 -4.60
N LEU A 753 -50.17 18.11 -5.23
CA LEU A 753 -48.92 17.91 -5.97
C LEU A 753 -48.87 18.72 -7.26
N GLU A 754 -50.01 18.90 -7.95
CA GLU A 754 -50.11 19.77 -9.12
C GLU A 754 -49.82 21.23 -8.73
N ASP A 755 -50.52 21.74 -7.72
CA ASP A 755 -50.33 23.10 -7.21
C ASP A 755 -48.89 23.32 -6.72
N PHE A 756 -48.32 22.35 -5.99
CA PHE A 756 -46.94 22.41 -5.54
C PHE A 756 -45.95 22.39 -6.71
N CYS A 757 -46.18 21.56 -7.74
CA CYS A 757 -45.31 21.50 -8.91
C CYS A 757 -45.32 22.79 -9.75
N MET A 758 -46.30 23.69 -9.56
CA MET A 758 -46.38 24.98 -10.26
C MET A 758 -45.71 26.14 -9.52
N GLN A 759 -45.28 25.96 -8.27
CA GLN A 759 -44.66 27.03 -7.48
C GLN A 759 -43.25 27.40 -7.98
N GLU A 760 -42.91 28.69 -8.06
CA GLU A 760 -41.62 29.13 -8.60
C GLU A 760 -40.41 28.59 -7.81
N ASN A 761 -40.55 28.38 -6.49
CA ASN A 761 -39.51 27.88 -5.59
C ASN A 761 -39.40 26.34 -5.54
N VAL A 762 -40.05 25.61 -6.44
CA VAL A 762 -40.02 24.14 -6.49
C VAL A 762 -39.10 23.66 -7.60
N LEU A 763 -38.19 22.78 -7.22
CA LEU A 763 -37.29 22.09 -8.12
C LEU A 763 -37.88 20.72 -8.47
N ALA A 764 -38.26 20.56 -9.73
CA ALA A 764 -38.72 19.31 -10.32
C ALA A 764 -37.67 18.84 -11.34
N TYR A 765 -37.08 17.66 -11.13
CA TYR A 765 -36.06 17.15 -12.03
C TYR A 765 -36.00 15.64 -12.11
N LYS A 766 -35.41 15.15 -13.19
CA LYS A 766 -35.11 13.74 -13.44
C LYS A 766 -33.61 13.53 -13.40
N GLY A 767 -33.17 12.38 -12.86
CA GLY A 767 -31.75 12.03 -12.86
C GLY A 767 -31.53 10.54 -12.61
N ILE A 768 -30.26 10.16 -12.51
CA ILE A 768 -29.88 8.79 -12.11
C ILE A 768 -29.63 8.77 -10.61
N GLY A 769 -30.45 8.05 -9.86
CA GLY A 769 -30.31 7.84 -8.43
C GLY A 769 -29.17 6.88 -8.09
N ILE A 770 -28.22 7.32 -7.27
CA ILE A 770 -27.10 6.51 -6.82
C ILE A 770 -26.88 6.61 -5.30
N SER A 771 -26.18 5.62 -4.74
CA SER A 771 -25.84 5.55 -3.32
C SER A 771 -27.02 5.68 -2.34
N PRO A 772 -28.16 4.99 -2.55
CA PRO A 772 -29.29 5.06 -1.62
C PRO A 772 -28.96 4.46 -0.26
N ARG A 773 -29.34 5.16 0.80
CA ARG A 773 -29.16 4.78 2.20
C ARG A 773 -30.40 5.16 3.00
N TYR A 774 -30.99 4.19 3.68
CA TYR A 774 -32.09 4.40 4.61
C TYR A 774 -31.57 4.48 6.05
N PHE A 775 -32.01 5.51 6.77
CA PHE A 775 -31.76 5.70 8.19
C PHE A 775 -33.08 5.68 8.94
N LYS A 776 -33.17 4.85 9.99
CA LYS A 776 -34.28 4.86 10.94
C LYS A 776 -34.26 6.13 11.78
N ALA A 777 -35.40 6.52 12.35
CA ALA A 777 -35.46 7.54 13.38
C ALA A 777 -34.48 7.23 14.53
N GLY A 778 -33.79 8.25 15.03
CA GLY A 778 -32.73 8.17 16.03
C GLY A 778 -31.37 7.72 15.49
N THR A 779 -31.23 7.46 14.18
CA THR A 779 -29.98 6.93 13.60
C THR A 779 -29.32 7.86 12.58
N GLY A 780 -28.01 7.68 12.43
CA GLY A 780 -27.11 8.43 11.56
C GLY A 780 -25.68 7.88 11.70
N PHE A 781 -24.74 8.43 10.94
CA PHE A 781 -23.31 8.12 11.08
C PHE A 781 -22.65 8.89 12.22
N TYR A 782 -23.21 10.05 12.61
CA TYR A 782 -22.69 10.89 13.68
C TYR A 782 -23.80 11.71 14.38
N PRO A 783 -23.57 12.22 15.60
CA PRO A 783 -24.60 12.90 16.39
C PRO A 783 -24.96 14.33 15.93
N ARG A 784 -24.42 14.82 14.80
CA ARG A 784 -24.60 16.20 14.32
C ARG A 784 -26.02 16.42 13.77
N LYS A 785 -26.96 16.84 14.62
CA LYS A 785 -28.37 17.08 14.26
C LYS A 785 -28.60 18.10 13.14
N TYR A 786 -27.68 19.06 12.97
CA TYR A 786 -27.81 20.05 11.89
C TYR A 786 -27.64 19.43 10.50
N ASP A 787 -27.07 18.23 10.35
CA ASP A 787 -26.96 17.55 9.07
C ASP A 787 -28.15 16.58 8.88
N PRO A 788 -29.16 16.95 8.08
CA PRO A 788 -30.34 16.11 7.86
C PRO A 788 -30.03 14.87 7.03
N TYR A 789 -28.88 14.80 6.35
CA TYR A 789 -28.55 13.67 5.49
C TYR A 789 -27.96 12.53 6.30
N PHE A 790 -26.85 12.75 7.01
CA PHE A 790 -26.11 11.67 7.65
C PHE A 790 -26.00 11.80 9.17
N GLY A 791 -26.46 12.91 9.75
CA GLY A 791 -26.57 13.09 11.20
C GLY A 791 -27.69 12.27 11.82
N ASN A 792 -27.67 12.08 13.14
CA ASN A 792 -28.81 11.52 13.85
C ASN A 792 -30.02 12.46 13.71
N GLN A 793 -31.15 11.94 13.23
CA GLN A 793 -32.41 12.68 13.08
C GLN A 793 -33.50 11.98 13.87
N ASP A 794 -34.50 12.75 14.30
CA ASP A 794 -35.62 12.24 15.09
C ASP A 794 -36.73 11.59 14.19
N TYR A 795 -36.47 11.45 12.88
CA TYR A 795 -37.35 10.86 11.86
C TYR A 795 -36.59 9.87 10.96
N GLY A 796 -37.31 8.90 10.39
CA GLY A 796 -36.83 8.01 9.34
C GLY A 796 -36.67 8.73 8.01
N ARG A 797 -35.64 8.36 7.22
CA ARG A 797 -35.36 9.01 5.94
C ARG A 797 -34.58 8.12 4.98
N LEU A 798 -34.90 8.28 3.71
CA LEU A 798 -34.08 7.80 2.59
C LEU A 798 -33.18 8.93 2.12
N VAL A 799 -31.91 8.64 1.91
CA VAL A 799 -30.88 9.58 1.43
C VAL A 799 -30.20 8.98 0.21
N PHE A 800 -30.04 9.75 -0.86
CA PHE A 800 -29.36 9.31 -2.08
C PHE A 800 -28.75 10.51 -2.80
N ARG A 801 -27.98 10.23 -3.86
CA ARG A 801 -27.41 11.24 -4.76
C ARG A 801 -28.05 11.12 -6.13
N THR A 802 -28.10 12.21 -6.87
CA THR A 802 -28.48 12.20 -8.28
C THR A 802 -27.27 12.49 -9.16
N VAL A 803 -27.23 11.85 -10.32
CA VAL A 803 -26.33 12.18 -11.43
C VAL A 803 -27.16 12.76 -12.55
N GLY A 804 -26.87 14.01 -12.91
CA GLY A 804 -27.62 14.77 -13.90
C GLY A 804 -27.45 16.27 -13.66
N VAL A 805 -28.37 17.07 -14.21
CA VAL A 805 -28.42 18.51 -13.94
C VAL A 805 -29.73 18.76 -13.22
N PRO A 806 -29.75 19.05 -11.90
CA PRO A 806 -28.60 19.20 -11.01
C PRO A 806 -28.07 17.88 -10.42
N ASN A 807 -26.78 17.87 -10.05
CA ASN A 807 -26.20 16.87 -9.16
C ASN A 807 -26.52 17.24 -7.72
N THR A 808 -27.44 16.51 -7.10
CA THR A 808 -28.01 16.90 -5.81
C THR A 808 -27.86 15.78 -4.79
N LYS A 809 -27.69 16.16 -3.53
CA LYS A 809 -27.91 15.25 -2.39
C LYS A 809 -29.36 15.38 -1.97
N VAL A 810 -30.10 14.28 -2.01
CA VAL A 810 -31.54 14.26 -1.72
C VAL A 810 -31.76 13.51 -0.42
N TYR A 811 -32.65 14.03 0.44
CA TYR A 811 -33.29 13.22 1.47
C TYR A 811 -34.82 13.38 1.40
N ILE A 812 -35.54 12.32 1.73
CA ILE A 812 -36.99 12.32 1.89
C ILE A 812 -37.35 11.62 3.19
N LYS A 813 -38.24 12.22 3.99
CA LYS A 813 -38.72 11.61 5.23
C LYS A 813 -39.65 10.45 4.91
N THR A 814 -39.40 9.31 5.52
CA THR A 814 -40.22 8.10 5.33
C THR A 814 -39.87 7.07 6.39
N GLU A 815 -40.87 6.36 6.89
CA GLU A 815 -40.69 5.22 7.78
C GLU A 815 -40.72 3.87 7.02
N ASN A 816 -40.82 3.92 5.68
CA ASN A 816 -40.87 2.72 4.86
C ASN A 816 -39.46 2.11 4.70
N GLU A 817 -39.16 1.06 5.46
CA GLU A 817 -37.89 0.35 5.36
C GLU A 817 -37.80 -0.58 4.14
N SER A 818 -38.94 -0.90 3.51
CA SER A 818 -39.06 -1.89 2.42
C SER A 818 -38.90 -1.30 1.02
N ILE A 819 -38.30 -0.11 0.92
CA ILE A 819 -37.98 0.55 -0.35
C ILE A 819 -37.02 -0.34 -1.14
N ARG A 820 -37.26 -0.49 -2.45
CA ARG A 820 -36.36 -1.15 -3.40
C ARG A 820 -35.73 -0.08 -4.26
N PHE A 821 -34.47 0.24 -3.98
CA PHE A 821 -33.71 1.24 -4.73
C PHE A 821 -32.38 0.62 -5.19
N PRO A 822 -32.33 0.07 -6.42
CA PRO A 822 -31.09 -0.38 -7.02
C PRO A 822 -30.20 0.82 -7.36
N ASP A 823 -28.89 0.63 -7.33
CA ASP A 823 -27.96 1.71 -7.69
C ASP A 823 -28.01 1.98 -9.20
N GLY A 824 -28.10 3.25 -9.59
CA GLY A 824 -28.04 3.66 -11.00
C GLY A 824 -29.37 3.61 -11.76
N VAL A 825 -30.50 3.57 -11.06
CA VAL A 825 -31.83 3.68 -11.69
C VAL A 825 -32.24 5.13 -11.91
N GLU A 826 -33.18 5.36 -12.82
CA GLU A 826 -33.77 6.68 -13.01
C GLU A 826 -34.70 7.04 -11.84
N VAL A 827 -34.67 8.31 -11.44
CA VAL A 827 -35.53 8.86 -10.40
C VAL A 827 -36.09 10.21 -10.82
N TYR A 828 -37.36 10.42 -10.51
CA TYR A 828 -37.98 11.75 -10.53
C TYR A 828 -37.99 12.28 -9.10
N VAL A 829 -37.68 13.56 -8.95
CA VAL A 829 -37.55 14.22 -7.66
C VAL A 829 -38.26 15.56 -7.70
N LEU A 830 -39.07 15.81 -6.66
CA LEU A 830 -39.79 17.05 -6.47
C LEU A 830 -39.59 17.56 -5.03
N GLY A 831 -39.22 18.83 -4.87
CA GLY A 831 -39.02 19.44 -3.56
C GLY A 831 -38.76 20.94 -3.65
N GLU A 832 -38.79 21.62 -2.50
CA GLU A 832 -38.49 23.05 -2.44
C GLU A 832 -36.98 23.29 -2.70
N GLU A 833 -36.66 24.33 -3.46
CA GLU A 833 -35.28 24.73 -3.72
C GLU A 833 -34.68 25.37 -2.46
N GLN A 834 -34.03 24.55 -1.65
CA GLN A 834 -33.34 24.97 -0.45
C GLN A 834 -31.90 24.45 -0.42
N ARG A 835 -31.03 25.11 0.37
CA ARG A 835 -29.62 24.70 0.54
C ARG A 835 -29.47 23.24 1.00
N LYS A 836 -30.43 22.74 1.77
CA LYS A 836 -30.55 21.32 2.12
C LYS A 836 -31.81 20.79 1.47
N PHE A 837 -31.64 20.02 0.40
CA PHE A 837 -32.74 19.63 -0.45
C PHE A 837 -33.55 18.49 0.20
N GLU A 838 -34.70 18.85 0.75
CA GLU A 838 -35.74 17.94 1.22
C GLU A 838 -36.74 17.68 0.10
N ALA A 839 -36.81 16.43 -0.38
CA ALA A 839 -37.81 16.05 -1.36
C ALA A 839 -39.18 15.84 -0.71
N ARG A 840 -40.23 16.35 -1.36
CA ARG A 840 -41.63 16.07 -1.04
C ARG A 840 -42.13 14.81 -1.73
N ALA A 841 -41.67 14.56 -2.95
CA ALA A 841 -41.99 13.35 -3.69
C ALA A 841 -40.76 12.81 -4.42
N VAL A 842 -40.60 11.49 -4.41
CA VAL A 842 -39.57 10.76 -5.16
C VAL A 842 -40.23 9.56 -5.82
N LEU A 843 -40.09 9.45 -7.14
CA LEU A 843 -40.52 8.30 -7.92
C LEU A 843 -39.28 7.54 -8.40
N ILE A 844 -39.13 6.30 -7.94
CA ILE A 844 -38.00 5.42 -8.28
C ILE A 844 -38.45 4.48 -9.41
N LEU A 845 -37.76 4.53 -10.55
CA LEU A 845 -38.05 3.66 -11.70
C LEU A 845 -37.25 2.36 -11.61
N GLY A 846 -37.82 1.38 -10.90
CA GLY A 846 -37.25 0.03 -10.74
C GLY A 846 -37.95 -1.02 -11.61
N GLU A 847 -37.85 -2.30 -11.22
CA GLU A 847 -38.70 -3.37 -11.77
C GLU A 847 -40.19 -3.08 -11.52
N GLU A 848 -40.48 -2.49 -10.36
CA GLU A 848 -41.76 -1.90 -10.01
C GLU A 848 -41.50 -0.44 -9.61
N ASN A 849 -42.23 0.49 -10.19
CA ASN A 849 -42.12 1.90 -9.85
C ASN A 849 -42.54 2.12 -8.40
N GLN A 850 -41.74 2.86 -7.63
CA GLN A 850 -42.03 3.14 -6.22
C GLN A 850 -42.15 4.64 -5.98
N LEU A 851 -43.34 5.07 -5.57
CA LEU A 851 -43.62 6.45 -5.19
C LEU A 851 -43.50 6.65 -3.68
N ILE A 852 -42.58 7.52 -3.28
CA ILE A 852 -42.39 7.96 -1.90
C ILE A 852 -42.86 9.41 -1.81
N VAL A 853 -43.75 9.70 -0.87
CA VAL A 853 -44.28 11.05 -0.65
C VAL A 853 -44.15 11.37 0.83
N SER A 854 -43.66 12.57 1.12
CA SER A 854 -43.46 13.17 2.45
C SER A 854 -44.25 14.47 2.53
N TRP A 855 -45.55 14.35 2.74
CA TRP A 855 -46.46 15.48 2.96
C TRP A 855 -46.83 15.61 4.44
N PRO A 856 -47.01 16.84 4.97
CA PRO A 856 -47.68 17.01 6.25
C PRO A 856 -49.07 16.38 6.14
N GLU A 857 -49.38 15.45 7.04
CA GLU A 857 -50.78 15.16 7.31
C GLU A 857 -51.35 16.46 7.88
N GLU A 858 -52.46 16.96 7.31
CA GLU A 858 -53.27 17.94 8.03
C GLU A 858 -53.54 17.36 9.42
N GLU A 859 -53.18 18.10 10.47
CA GLU A 859 -53.70 17.84 11.80
C GLU A 859 -55.23 17.93 11.65
N THR A 860 -55.88 16.80 11.46
CA THR A 860 -57.32 16.70 11.66
C THR A 860 -57.54 17.00 13.15
N GLU A 861 -57.94 18.23 13.44
CA GLU A 861 -58.34 18.71 14.77
C GLU A 861 -59.29 17.74 15.50
#